data_AF-A0A0J7IGE4-F1
#
_entry.id   AF-A0A0J7IGE4-F1
#
_cell.length_a   1.000
_cell.length_b   1.000
_cell.length_c   1.000
_cell.angle_alpha   90.00
_cell.angle_beta   90.00
_cell.angle_gamma   90.00
#
_symmetry.space_group_name_H-M   'P 1'
#
loop_
_entity.id
_entity.type
_entity.pdbx_description
1 polymer ?
#
loop_
_entity_poly.entity_id
_entity_poly.type
_entity_poly.pdbx_seq_one_letter_code
_entity_poly.pdbx_strand_id
1 'polypeptide(L)'
;MTNNYLLKGSVIAAFFLQGGLFGQTLIHYWNFNNNTSAASITTPSSTLVGGSLAAIAGGTSEIDFAGGTGQNFNVDNFNTRNGDPSGTHLRFNNPIGGALQFNLPTTGYQNAIVKFTTRRSGQGAGTQTWSYSTNGTTFVPYQTVSPQDANPQLITFDFSAVSGVSNNPNFKLKVEFSATGGGTGGNNRFDNFTMDATASGGTDTTPPTAAYLPANNTNNASISVNPTISFNENVRLTDNSAITDSNAQNLVEFRLGNASGTQVPFTTTFSNNKITVIPAATLTAGQTYYLALKPNTVEDFSDNGITTVTSTSFTTAGTTVSLDKNFIKVNENAGTLAFKINVTNPSAATVNLVVKPAPFSTADNNDFTLANQTINITPSTTSYTVNIPIIDDTLEEQQAEYFVLSLENPTGATISGDNTATVYIVDNDKPAPVPSGQIQLNYVGSFDPSGNNNSSTEIVVHDPATQKLFTISSLTDVFDIIDFTNPTALSVVRTVNMAPYGGITSIAVKNGIIATASPNADPQQNGSVVFFDINGNFLKQVSVGALPDMVAFTPDGTKVITANEGEPNDAYTVDPEGTISIIDISGGIGNLTQSNVTTLNFNSFDSQVAALTATGLRKIRTNNTLSQDLEPEYITVSADSQKAWVTLQENNAVAEINLATKTISGIWGLGKKDMSLPGNGFDASDNNGEILIANWPVKAYYIPDAVQNYKIGNTNYIVTANEGDEKDLSGYSERTTVGANTYTLDPALFPQASVLKASHNLGRFRVSSATGNTDADADFEEITALGARSFSIFNADTKQLVYDSGDRFERYIAANHPLIFNADNESNGAKNRSRAKGPEPEGVALATISGQTYAFITLERTGGVMVYNISDPNNPTFTDYKHSRSTSAYGGDNGPEGITYIAPTNTTTGKGYIIVANEISGTLSTYEVATPITLGTGEVKTEKATFTVFPNPVTKGNTLYFNRAQDYELFDMSGKMLGKEKNALTIDTSKLSTGVYLVKTSEGDVKRVIVK
;
A
#
# COMPACT_ATOMS: atom_id res chain seq x y z
N MET A 1 -1.88 11.33 -6.65
CA MET A 1 -0.57 11.98 -6.96
C MET A 1 0.25 12.12 -5.69
N THR A 2 1.37 11.39 -5.66
CA THR A 2 2.63 11.56 -4.89
C THR A 2 2.62 12.15 -3.47
N ASN A 3 2.70 11.21 -2.52
CA ASN A 3 3.31 11.21 -1.18
C ASN A 3 4.54 12.13 -0.96
N ASN A 4 4.70 12.65 0.27
CA ASN A 4 5.61 12.04 1.25
C ASN A 4 5.60 12.73 2.62
N TYR A 5 5.27 11.94 3.64
CA TYR A 5 5.59 12.18 5.05
C TYR A 5 6.89 11.43 5.44
N LEU A 6 7.45 11.85 6.58
CA LEU A 6 8.26 11.11 7.58
C LEU A 6 9.78 11.37 7.69
N LEU A 7 10.07 12.16 8.74
CA LEU A 7 10.81 11.82 9.96
C LEU A 7 12.31 11.45 9.93
N LYS A 8 13.07 12.22 10.72
CA LYS A 8 13.89 11.85 11.92
C LYS A 8 14.85 13.04 12.17
N GLY A 9 15.02 13.60 13.36
CA GLY A 9 15.10 12.99 14.67
C GLY A 9 16.50 13.26 15.25
N SER A 10 16.59 14.34 16.02
CA SER A 10 17.45 14.53 17.20
C SER A 10 18.94 14.17 17.15
N VAL A 11 19.83 15.17 17.32
CA VAL A 11 20.99 15.08 18.25
C VAL A 11 21.26 16.46 18.87
N ILE A 12 21.29 16.46 20.20
CA ILE A 12 21.68 17.53 21.12
C ILE A 12 23.21 17.66 21.16
N ALA A 13 23.75 18.88 21.16
CA ALA A 13 24.89 19.33 21.97
C ALA A 13 25.30 20.75 21.53
N ALA A 14 25.06 21.79 22.32
CA ALA A 14 25.97 22.26 23.36
C ALA A 14 27.34 22.66 22.80
N PHE A 15 27.61 23.97 22.69
CA PHE A 15 28.32 24.71 23.73
C PHE A 15 28.52 26.16 23.27
N PHE A 16 28.01 27.09 24.07
CA PHE A 16 28.67 28.38 24.25
C PHE A 16 30.06 28.10 24.80
N LEU A 17 31.10 28.41 24.03
CA LEU A 17 32.42 28.72 24.55
C LEU A 17 32.93 29.92 23.77
N GLN A 18 32.76 31.08 24.40
CA GLN A 18 33.62 32.23 24.16
C GLN A 18 35.07 31.78 24.35
N GLY A 19 35.77 31.57 23.24
CA GLY A 19 37.23 31.59 23.18
C GLY A 19 37.61 32.81 22.37
N GLY A 20 38.07 33.86 23.05
CA GLY A 20 38.60 35.06 22.39
C GLY A 20 39.86 34.70 21.62
N LEU A 21 39.77 34.69 20.30
CA LEU A 21 40.89 34.71 19.38
C LEU A 21 40.51 35.74 18.31
N PHE A 22 41.40 36.72 18.10
CA PHE A 22 41.19 37.93 17.29
C PHE A 22 40.25 37.70 16.09
N GLY A 23 39.01 38.19 16.21
CA GLY A 23 38.00 38.02 15.17
C GLY A 23 38.52 38.56 13.85
N GLN A 24 38.45 37.74 12.79
CA GLN A 24 38.72 38.24 11.44
C GLN A 24 37.77 39.41 11.18
N THR A 25 38.34 40.50 10.66
CA THR A 25 37.60 41.70 10.28
C THR A 25 37.07 41.51 8.87
N LEU A 26 35.79 41.79 8.66
CA LEU A 26 35.20 41.85 7.33
C LEU A 26 35.80 43.05 6.56
N ILE A 27 36.72 42.79 5.63
CA ILE A 27 37.43 43.84 4.89
C ILE A 27 36.79 44.16 3.53
N HIS A 28 36.05 43.22 2.93
CA HIS A 28 35.26 43.46 1.71
C HIS A 28 33.95 42.67 1.74
N TYR A 29 32.86 43.26 1.23
CA TYR A 29 31.56 42.61 1.16
C TYR A 29 30.70 43.13 0.01
N TRP A 30 30.08 42.20 -0.72
CA TRP A 30 29.01 42.45 -1.68
C TRP A 30 27.80 41.58 -1.33
N ASN A 31 26.69 42.24 -0.99
CA ASN A 31 25.37 41.61 -0.82
C ASN A 31 24.56 41.55 -2.12
N PHE A 32 25.03 42.22 -3.19
CA PHE A 32 24.40 42.29 -4.51
C PHE A 32 22.92 42.72 -4.55
N ASN A 33 22.42 43.36 -3.49
CA ASN A 33 21.01 43.71 -3.35
C ASN A 33 20.59 44.96 -4.13
N ASN A 34 21.55 45.82 -4.54
CA ASN A 34 21.27 47.07 -5.25
C ASN A 34 21.24 46.88 -6.78
N ASN A 35 20.10 46.45 -7.29
CA ASN A 35 19.89 46.03 -8.67
C ASN A 35 19.46 47.19 -9.62
N THR A 36 19.85 48.43 -9.32
CA THR A 36 19.40 49.63 -10.08
C THR A 36 20.19 49.85 -11.37
N SER A 37 21.43 49.35 -11.45
CA SER A 37 22.27 49.39 -12.65
C SER A 37 23.40 48.37 -12.52
N ALA A 38 24.09 48.06 -13.63
CA ALA A 38 25.29 47.22 -13.60
C ALA A 38 26.41 47.82 -12.73
N ALA A 39 26.51 49.15 -12.65
CA ALA A 39 27.46 49.83 -11.76
C ALA A 39 27.05 49.71 -10.29
N SER A 40 25.76 49.84 -10.00
CA SER A 40 25.23 49.74 -8.63
C SER A 40 25.40 48.32 -8.06
N ILE A 41 25.09 47.29 -8.85
CA ILE A 41 25.16 45.90 -8.38
C ILE A 41 26.59 45.41 -8.20
N THR A 42 27.58 46.00 -8.90
CA THR A 42 29.00 45.64 -8.76
C THR A 42 29.76 46.48 -7.73
N THR A 43 29.14 47.53 -7.19
CA THR A 43 29.73 48.33 -6.12
C THR A 43 29.71 47.55 -4.81
N PRO A 44 30.84 47.48 -4.05
CA PRO A 44 30.84 46.81 -2.75
C PRO A 44 29.85 47.43 -1.79
N SER A 45 29.11 46.58 -1.07
CA SER A 45 28.23 46.99 0.04
C SER A 45 29.06 47.55 1.19
N SER A 46 30.24 46.97 1.46
CA SER A 46 31.25 47.58 2.33
C SER A 46 32.66 47.17 1.91
N THR A 47 33.62 48.08 2.09
CA THR A 47 35.05 47.78 1.95
C THR A 47 35.86 48.70 2.85
N LEU A 48 36.89 48.16 3.51
CA LEU A 48 37.79 48.92 4.37
C LEU A 48 39.04 49.42 3.63
N VAL A 49 39.40 48.78 2.52
CA VAL A 49 40.67 49.04 1.81
C VAL A 49 40.52 49.16 0.30
N GLY A 50 39.32 49.47 -0.20
CA GLY A 50 39.10 49.89 -1.59
C GLY A 50 38.86 48.75 -2.58
N GLY A 51 38.06 47.75 -2.19
CA GLY A 51 37.65 46.65 -3.06
C GLY A 51 36.81 47.10 -4.24
N SER A 52 36.90 46.38 -5.37
CA SER A 52 36.08 46.63 -6.56
C SER A 52 35.85 45.36 -7.36
N LEU A 53 34.77 45.33 -8.16
CA LEU A 53 34.42 44.24 -9.05
C LEU A 53 34.31 44.77 -10.49
N ALA A 54 34.94 44.07 -11.44
CA ALA A 54 34.85 44.35 -12.86
C ALA A 54 34.41 43.10 -13.63
N ALA A 55 33.49 43.27 -14.58
CA ALA A 55 33.21 42.27 -15.60
C ALA A 55 34.11 42.49 -16.81
N ILE A 56 34.78 41.42 -17.24
CA ILE A 56 35.56 41.37 -18.47
C ILE A 56 34.64 40.73 -19.51
N ALA A 57 34.24 41.52 -20.51
CA ALA A 57 33.36 41.05 -21.56
C ALA A 57 34.09 40.04 -22.46
N GLY A 58 33.43 38.93 -22.75
CA GLY A 58 33.84 37.98 -23.78
C GLY A 58 32.63 37.30 -24.41
N GLY A 59 32.61 37.25 -25.75
CA GLY A 59 31.42 36.81 -26.48
C GLY A 59 30.20 37.68 -26.16
N THR A 60 29.10 37.06 -25.73
CA THR A 60 27.84 37.72 -25.36
C THR A 60 27.66 37.85 -23.84
N SER A 61 28.76 37.76 -23.07
CA SER A 61 28.70 37.82 -21.62
C SER A 61 28.27 39.20 -21.13
N GLU A 62 27.31 39.26 -20.20
CA GLU A 62 26.86 40.52 -19.62
C GLU A 62 26.42 40.38 -18.17
N ILE A 63 26.55 41.46 -17.39
CA ILE A 63 25.91 41.57 -16.08
C ILE A 63 24.45 41.96 -16.32
N ASP A 64 23.56 41.04 -15.98
CA ASP A 64 22.13 41.30 -15.93
C ASP A 64 21.76 41.77 -14.53
N PHE A 65 21.74 43.09 -14.37
CA PHE A 65 21.43 43.72 -13.09
C PHE A 65 19.94 43.73 -12.78
N ALA A 66 19.05 43.51 -13.75
CA ALA A 66 17.59 43.67 -13.57
C ALA A 66 16.84 42.33 -13.42
N GLY A 67 17.36 41.23 -13.98
CA GLY A 67 16.69 39.93 -14.09
C GLY A 67 16.76 39.00 -12.88
N GLY A 68 16.95 39.51 -11.66
CA GLY A 68 17.27 38.73 -10.46
C GLY A 68 16.11 38.11 -9.66
N THR A 69 14.95 37.80 -10.25
CA THR A 69 13.72 37.47 -9.48
C THR A 69 13.29 35.99 -9.42
N GLY A 70 14.00 35.05 -10.04
CA GLY A 70 13.71 33.60 -9.93
C GLY A 70 14.97 32.78 -9.75
N GLN A 71 14.91 31.64 -9.04
CA GLN A 71 16.08 30.87 -8.53
C GLN A 71 16.95 31.66 -7.50
N ASN A 72 16.28 32.28 -6.52
CA ASN A 72 16.90 33.18 -5.54
C ASN A 72 17.71 32.41 -4.45
N PHE A 73 18.46 33.16 -3.63
CA PHE A 73 19.34 32.65 -2.57
C PHE A 73 18.66 32.64 -1.17
N ASN A 74 17.35 32.87 -1.15
CA ASN A 74 16.55 33.26 0.01
C ASN A 74 16.04 32.12 0.91
N VAL A 75 16.35 30.85 0.61
CA VAL A 75 15.95 29.71 1.47
C VAL A 75 16.88 29.58 2.68
N ASP A 76 18.19 29.82 2.51
CA ASP A 76 19.19 29.64 3.57
C ASP A 76 20.01 30.90 3.88
N ASN A 77 20.01 31.90 2.99
CA ASN A 77 20.73 33.19 3.12
C ASN A 77 22.18 33.03 3.61
N PHE A 78 22.91 32.09 3.02
CA PHE A 78 24.25 31.75 3.48
C PHE A 78 25.22 32.94 3.35
N ASN A 79 26.11 33.07 4.33
CA ASN A 79 27.20 34.05 4.38
C ASN A 79 26.79 35.54 4.44
N THR A 80 25.51 35.86 4.65
CA THR A 80 25.07 37.24 4.87
C THR A 80 25.83 37.91 6.02
N ARG A 81 26.14 39.20 5.84
CA ARG A 81 26.78 40.06 6.85
C ARG A 81 25.93 41.29 7.12
N ASN A 82 26.25 41.99 8.21
CA ASN A 82 25.66 43.28 8.59
C ASN A 82 24.13 43.30 8.79
N GLY A 83 23.50 42.14 8.95
CA GLY A 83 22.04 42.04 9.09
C GLY A 83 21.28 42.36 7.80
N ASP A 84 21.97 42.36 6.65
CA ASP A 84 21.34 42.64 5.37
C ASP A 84 20.23 41.61 5.08
N PRO A 85 19.04 42.04 4.64
CA PRO A 85 18.00 41.11 4.26
C PRO A 85 18.43 40.32 3.01
N SER A 86 17.91 39.11 2.86
CA SER A 86 18.01 38.40 1.58
C SER A 86 17.30 39.22 0.49
N GLY A 87 18.00 39.53 -0.60
CA GLY A 87 17.46 40.37 -1.67
C GLY A 87 17.78 39.82 -3.06
N THR A 88 18.35 40.66 -3.93
CA THR A 88 18.72 40.27 -5.30
C THR A 88 20.12 39.63 -5.33
N HIS A 89 20.64 39.28 -6.50
CA HIS A 89 21.92 38.60 -6.64
C HIS A 89 22.64 39.05 -7.90
N LEU A 90 23.96 38.91 -7.95
CA LEU A 90 24.71 39.14 -9.18
C LEU A 90 24.42 38.02 -10.16
N ARG A 91 23.94 38.37 -11.35
CA ARG A 91 23.68 37.44 -12.44
C ARG A 91 24.58 37.77 -13.64
N PHE A 92 25.44 36.82 -14.01
CA PHE A 92 26.32 36.93 -15.16
C PHE A 92 25.82 35.99 -16.27
N ASN A 93 25.19 36.58 -17.29
CA ASN A 93 24.60 35.86 -18.43
C ASN A 93 25.70 35.49 -19.44
N ASN A 94 25.52 34.36 -20.11
CA ASN A 94 26.40 33.80 -21.15
C ASN A 94 27.88 33.89 -20.78
N PRO A 95 28.30 33.32 -19.63
CA PRO A 95 29.54 33.70 -18.98
C PRO A 95 30.80 33.11 -19.65
N ILE A 96 30.64 32.17 -20.58
CA ILE A 96 31.76 31.50 -21.26
C ILE A 96 32.48 32.47 -22.19
N GLY A 97 33.80 32.58 -22.02
CA GLY A 97 34.65 33.52 -22.73
C GLY A 97 34.77 34.88 -22.04
N GLY A 98 33.83 35.24 -21.16
CA GLY A 98 33.93 36.37 -20.24
C GLY A 98 34.50 35.99 -18.87
N ALA A 99 34.70 36.97 -18.00
CA ALA A 99 35.18 36.74 -16.63
C ALA A 99 34.68 37.81 -15.65
N LEU A 100 34.65 37.46 -14.35
CA LEU A 100 34.49 38.44 -13.27
C LEU A 100 35.79 38.55 -12.50
N GLN A 101 36.25 39.78 -12.27
CA GLN A 101 37.47 40.07 -11.52
C GLN A 101 37.16 40.90 -10.29
N PHE A 102 37.46 40.35 -9.11
CA PHE A 102 37.38 41.01 -7.83
C PHE A 102 38.78 41.54 -7.47
N ASN A 103 38.91 42.86 -7.39
CA ASN A 103 40.09 43.50 -6.81
C ASN A 103 39.89 43.58 -5.30
N LEU A 104 40.74 42.88 -4.56
CA LEU A 104 40.56 42.63 -3.13
C LEU A 104 41.84 42.99 -2.37
N PRO A 105 42.25 44.27 -2.33
CA PRO A 105 43.45 44.67 -1.60
C PRO A 105 43.36 44.22 -0.13
N THR A 106 44.47 43.81 0.44
CA THR A 106 44.60 43.35 1.83
C THR A 106 45.56 44.23 2.63
N THR A 107 45.82 45.46 2.18
CA THR A 107 46.74 46.40 2.85
C THR A 107 46.39 46.56 4.33
N GLY A 108 47.32 46.25 5.21
CA GLY A 108 47.13 46.25 6.66
C GLY A 108 46.43 45.01 7.23
N TYR A 109 46.21 43.95 6.44
CA TYR A 109 45.52 42.72 6.86
C TYR A 109 46.24 41.44 6.37
N GLN A 110 46.08 40.33 7.10
CA GLN A 110 46.61 38.99 6.80
C GLN A 110 45.54 37.92 7.05
N ASN A 111 45.85 36.64 6.78
CA ASN A 111 44.92 35.52 7.01
C ASN A 111 43.58 35.66 6.27
N ALA A 112 43.67 35.99 4.99
CA ALA A 112 42.53 36.27 4.14
C ALA A 112 41.66 35.03 3.86
N ILE A 113 40.39 35.09 4.24
CA ILE A 113 39.36 34.09 3.91
C ILE A 113 38.29 34.72 3.04
N VAL A 114 38.05 34.16 1.86
CA VAL A 114 36.99 34.60 0.95
C VAL A 114 35.84 33.60 1.00
N LYS A 115 34.61 34.09 1.14
CA LYS A 115 33.41 33.25 1.11
C LYS A 115 32.37 33.84 0.18
N PHE A 116 31.64 33.01 -0.54
CA PHE A 116 30.54 33.46 -1.38
C PHE A 116 29.59 32.32 -1.67
N THR A 117 28.35 32.66 -1.99
CA THR A 117 27.37 31.67 -2.43
C THR A 117 27.26 31.70 -3.94
N THR A 118 27.12 30.54 -4.57
CA THR A 118 26.97 30.46 -6.03
C THR A 118 26.03 29.35 -6.46
N ARG A 119 25.43 29.54 -7.64
CA ARG A 119 24.66 28.54 -8.37
C ARG A 119 24.70 28.83 -9.87
N ARG A 120 24.13 27.93 -10.67
CA ARG A 120 23.89 28.15 -12.10
C ARG A 120 22.42 27.96 -12.44
N SER A 121 22.01 28.43 -13.61
CA SER A 121 20.77 27.97 -14.24
C SER A 121 20.99 26.62 -14.95
N GLY A 122 19.91 25.96 -15.36
CA GLY A 122 19.99 24.67 -16.05
C GLY A 122 20.86 24.66 -17.30
N GLN A 123 20.93 25.79 -18.01
CA GLN A 123 21.81 25.96 -19.18
C GLN A 123 23.14 26.65 -18.87
N GLY A 124 23.34 27.15 -17.66
CA GLY A 124 24.54 27.87 -17.21
C GLY A 124 25.82 27.03 -17.27
N ALA A 125 26.97 27.72 -17.31
CA ALA A 125 28.27 27.07 -17.33
C ALA A 125 28.47 26.22 -16.05
N GLY A 126 28.92 24.97 -16.24
CA GLY A 126 29.01 23.98 -15.19
C GLY A 126 30.30 24.03 -14.38
N THR A 127 31.28 24.83 -14.81
CA THR A 127 32.59 24.94 -14.19
C THR A 127 33.01 26.40 -14.08
N GLN A 128 33.38 26.81 -12.87
CA GLN A 128 34.01 28.08 -12.53
C GLN A 128 35.49 27.84 -12.16
N THR A 129 36.42 28.33 -12.97
CA THR A 129 37.85 28.26 -12.68
C THR A 129 38.29 29.55 -12.02
N TRP A 130 38.65 29.47 -10.74
CA TRP A 130 39.11 30.59 -9.94
C TRP A 130 40.63 30.67 -9.94
N SER A 131 41.14 31.87 -10.18
CA SER A 131 42.56 32.21 -10.14
C SER A 131 42.78 33.43 -9.26
N TYR A 132 43.98 33.58 -8.71
CA TYR A 132 44.38 34.73 -7.91
C TYR A 132 45.61 35.42 -8.47
N SER A 133 45.79 36.69 -8.14
CA SER A 133 46.99 37.46 -8.45
C SER A 133 47.49 38.17 -7.21
N THR A 134 48.79 38.09 -6.92
CA THR A 134 49.45 38.86 -5.85
C THR A 134 50.20 40.08 -6.38
N ASN A 135 50.38 40.20 -7.70
CA ASN A 135 51.03 41.36 -8.34
C ASN A 135 50.05 42.20 -9.18
N GLY A 136 48.76 41.86 -9.13
CA GLY A 136 47.68 42.54 -9.81
C GLY A 136 47.59 42.33 -11.33
N THR A 137 48.51 41.54 -11.93
CA THR A 137 48.62 41.36 -13.39
C THR A 137 48.71 39.90 -13.82
N THR A 138 49.46 39.08 -13.10
CA THR A 138 49.65 37.64 -13.39
C THR A 138 48.69 36.82 -12.54
N PHE A 139 47.83 36.02 -13.17
CA PHE A 139 46.86 35.18 -12.48
C PHE A 139 47.32 33.71 -12.44
N VAL A 140 47.29 33.13 -11.26
CA VAL A 140 47.63 31.72 -10.99
C VAL A 140 46.35 30.96 -10.64
N PRO A 141 46.06 29.81 -11.27
CA PRO A 141 44.90 28.99 -10.92
C PRO A 141 44.92 28.58 -9.44
N TYR A 142 43.75 28.59 -8.79
CA TYR A 142 43.58 28.24 -7.38
C TYR A 142 42.68 27.03 -7.21
N GLN A 143 41.40 27.17 -7.57
CA GLN A 143 40.40 26.13 -7.36
C GLN A 143 39.36 26.17 -8.47
N THR A 144 38.79 25.01 -8.74
CA THR A 144 37.63 24.90 -9.63
C THR A 144 36.39 24.62 -8.79
N VAL A 145 35.31 25.34 -9.07
CA VAL A 145 34.01 25.18 -8.42
C VAL A 145 33.00 24.71 -9.47
N SER A 146 32.25 23.66 -9.16
CA SER A 146 31.15 23.18 -10.00
C SER A 146 29.81 23.72 -9.47
N PRO A 147 29.30 24.86 -9.97
CA PRO A 147 28.00 25.39 -9.54
C PRO A 147 26.85 24.44 -9.84
N GLN A 148 25.94 24.28 -8.88
CA GLN A 148 24.76 23.42 -8.99
C GLN A 148 23.58 24.16 -9.67
N ASP A 149 22.79 23.45 -10.48
CA ASP A 149 21.43 23.89 -10.88
C ASP A 149 20.42 23.42 -9.82
N ALA A 150 20.68 23.79 -8.57
CA ALA A 150 19.91 23.41 -7.39
C ALA A 150 20.03 24.52 -6.33
N ASN A 151 19.74 24.22 -5.07
CA ASN A 151 19.94 25.17 -3.97
C ASN A 151 21.38 25.73 -3.97
N PRO A 152 21.57 27.03 -3.63
CA PRO A 152 22.90 27.64 -3.62
C PRO A 152 23.88 26.91 -2.71
N GLN A 153 25.13 26.84 -3.15
CA GLN A 153 26.22 26.29 -2.35
C GLN A 153 27.10 27.41 -1.80
N LEU A 154 27.48 27.30 -0.52
CA LEU A 154 28.48 28.18 0.10
C LEU A 154 29.88 27.68 -0.24
N ILE A 155 30.70 28.57 -0.80
CA ILE A 155 32.10 28.33 -1.11
C ILE A 155 32.98 29.11 -0.13
N THR A 156 34.05 28.48 0.33
CA THR A 156 35.09 29.10 1.18
C THR A 156 36.45 28.86 0.56
N PHE A 157 37.19 29.94 0.31
CA PHE A 157 38.59 29.93 -0.12
C PHE A 157 39.46 30.48 1.00
N ASP A 158 40.52 29.75 1.33
CA ASP A 158 41.46 30.13 2.36
C ASP A 158 42.80 30.52 1.72
N PHE A 159 43.11 31.82 1.79
CA PHE A 159 44.35 32.39 1.29
C PHE A 159 45.34 32.70 2.41
N SER A 160 45.08 32.29 3.65
CA SER A 160 45.97 32.54 4.79
C SER A 160 47.39 31.99 4.57
N ALA A 161 47.49 30.83 3.92
CA ALA A 161 48.76 30.19 3.60
C ALA A 161 49.41 30.68 2.28
N VAL A 162 48.75 31.56 1.52
CA VAL A 162 49.25 31.98 0.19
C VAL A 162 50.20 33.17 0.34
N SER A 163 51.48 32.90 0.07
CA SER A 163 52.53 33.93 0.15
C SER A 163 52.26 35.09 -0.80
N GLY A 164 52.41 36.31 -0.29
CA GLY A 164 52.11 37.54 -1.01
C GLY A 164 50.64 37.94 -1.01
N VAL A 165 49.74 37.24 -0.31
CA VAL A 165 48.35 37.72 -0.11
C VAL A 165 48.26 38.67 1.08
N SER A 166 49.04 38.49 2.15
CA SER A 166 49.04 39.37 3.31
C SER A 166 49.60 40.77 2.98
N ASN A 167 48.99 41.81 3.54
CA ASN A 167 49.36 43.22 3.40
C ASN A 167 49.60 43.65 1.95
N ASN A 168 48.72 43.25 1.04
CA ASN A 168 48.93 43.38 -0.40
C ASN A 168 47.88 44.28 -1.07
N PRO A 169 48.26 45.48 -1.56
CA PRO A 169 47.35 46.36 -2.29
C PRO A 169 46.92 45.81 -3.66
N ASN A 170 47.59 44.79 -4.18
CA ASN A 170 47.40 44.26 -5.53
C ASN A 170 46.72 42.89 -5.57
N PHE A 171 46.21 42.38 -4.44
CA PHE A 171 45.55 41.08 -4.43
C PHE A 171 44.23 41.10 -5.23
N LYS A 172 44.04 40.13 -6.12
CA LYS A 172 42.87 40.00 -6.98
C LYS A 172 42.43 38.55 -7.12
N LEU A 173 41.15 38.33 -7.30
CA LEU A 173 40.56 37.06 -7.75
C LEU A 173 39.89 37.23 -9.11
N LYS A 174 39.98 36.21 -9.95
CA LYS A 174 39.31 36.18 -11.25
C LYS A 174 38.66 34.81 -11.46
N VAL A 175 37.40 34.81 -11.87
CA VAL A 175 36.64 33.62 -12.24
C VAL A 175 36.38 33.59 -13.74
N GLU A 176 36.74 32.46 -14.35
CA GLU A 176 36.50 32.14 -15.76
C GLU A 176 35.57 30.92 -15.85
N PHE A 177 34.83 30.81 -16.94
CA PHE A 177 33.72 29.86 -17.04
C PHE A 177 33.88 28.90 -18.22
N SER A 178 33.55 27.63 -18.01
CA SER A 178 33.51 26.63 -19.08
C SER A 178 32.27 25.73 -18.98
N ALA A 179 31.88 25.15 -20.12
CA ALA A 179 30.70 24.30 -20.24
C ALA A 179 30.86 22.93 -19.56
N THR A 180 32.06 22.56 -19.09
CA THR A 180 32.31 21.27 -18.43
C THR A 180 31.35 21.08 -17.25
N GLY A 181 30.56 20.01 -17.25
CA GLY A 181 29.55 19.72 -16.22
C GLY A 181 28.27 20.59 -16.26
N GLY A 182 28.05 21.36 -17.33
CA GLY A 182 26.90 22.25 -17.50
C GLY A 182 26.60 22.55 -18.96
N GLY A 183 26.00 23.70 -19.24
CA GLY A 183 25.64 24.11 -20.60
C GLY A 183 26.52 25.23 -21.16
N THR A 184 26.30 25.57 -22.43
CA THR A 184 27.01 26.65 -23.14
C THR A 184 26.24 27.98 -23.15
N GLY A 185 25.06 28.04 -22.53
CA GLY A 185 24.20 29.22 -22.45
C GLY A 185 23.89 29.61 -20.99
N GLY A 186 22.79 30.31 -20.74
CA GLY A 186 22.30 30.55 -19.38
C GLY A 186 23.18 31.49 -18.54
N ASN A 187 23.25 31.27 -17.22
CA ASN A 187 23.97 32.17 -16.31
C ASN A 187 24.57 31.46 -15.09
N ASN A 188 25.61 32.09 -14.55
CA ASN A 188 26.12 31.83 -13.21
C ASN A 188 25.78 33.01 -12.31
N ARG A 189 25.57 32.72 -11.02
CA ARG A 189 25.07 33.70 -10.06
C ARG A 189 25.90 33.68 -8.79
N PHE A 190 26.00 34.84 -8.15
CA PHE A 190 26.75 35.03 -6.92
C PHE A 190 25.95 35.88 -5.94
N ASP A 191 26.00 35.48 -4.66
CA ASP A 191 25.42 36.26 -3.59
C ASP A 191 26.32 36.22 -2.33
N ASN A 192 26.22 37.24 -1.48
CA ASN A 192 26.95 37.41 -0.22
C ASN A 192 28.46 37.10 -0.34
N PHE A 193 29.18 37.80 -1.23
CA PHE A 193 30.63 37.64 -1.40
C PHE A 193 31.37 38.45 -0.32
N THR A 194 32.12 37.78 0.55
CA THR A 194 32.87 38.38 1.66
C THR A 194 34.35 38.07 1.56
N MET A 195 35.16 38.97 2.12
CA MET A 195 36.54 38.71 2.50
C MET A 195 36.75 39.13 3.95
N ASP A 196 37.06 38.16 4.79
CA ASP A 196 37.43 38.35 6.18
C ASP A 196 38.96 38.21 6.32
N ALA A 197 39.60 39.06 7.12
CA ALA A 197 41.05 39.05 7.33
C ALA A 197 41.41 39.63 8.71
N THR A 198 42.52 39.22 9.31
CA THR A 198 43.02 39.80 10.57
C THR A 198 43.91 41.01 10.30
N ALA A 199 43.95 42.01 11.17
CA ALA A 199 44.87 43.14 11.01
C ALA A 199 46.34 42.66 11.05
N SER A 200 47.17 43.09 10.11
CA SER A 200 48.59 42.73 10.03
C SER A 200 49.41 43.70 10.90
N GLY A 201 50.02 43.19 11.97
CA GLY A 201 50.83 44.03 12.87
C GLY A 201 51.08 43.56 14.32
N GLY A 202 50.77 42.31 14.69
CA GLY A 202 51.25 41.72 15.96
C GLY A 202 52.27 40.63 15.67
N THR A 203 53.32 40.49 16.50
CA THR A 203 54.00 39.19 16.63
C THR A 203 52.92 38.18 17.00
N ASP A 204 52.77 37.12 16.20
CA ASP A 204 51.90 36.03 16.60
C ASP A 204 52.49 35.43 17.88
N THR A 205 51.71 35.47 18.97
CA THR A 205 52.07 34.88 20.25
C THR A 205 51.15 33.70 20.60
N THR A 206 50.32 33.26 19.66
CA THR A 206 49.27 32.28 19.90
C THR A 206 49.72 30.93 19.34
N PRO A 207 49.84 29.87 20.15
CA PRO A 207 50.11 28.53 19.64
C PRO A 207 49.04 28.03 18.66
N PRO A 208 49.40 27.17 17.70
CA PRO A 208 48.44 26.55 16.80
C PRO A 208 47.45 25.68 17.57
N THR A 209 46.19 25.67 17.14
CA THR A 209 45.12 24.86 17.71
C THR A 209 44.98 23.54 16.95
N ALA A 210 44.98 22.43 17.68
CA ALA A 210 44.75 21.08 17.14
C ALA A 210 43.27 20.69 17.22
N ALA A 211 42.68 20.33 16.08
CA ALA A 211 41.32 19.80 15.95
C ALA A 211 41.36 18.30 15.63
N TYR A 212 40.50 17.52 16.30
CA TYR A 212 40.51 16.06 16.23
C TYR A 212 39.30 15.51 15.49
N LEU A 213 39.50 14.45 14.70
CA LEU A 213 38.44 13.63 14.13
C LEU A 213 38.77 12.14 14.36
N PRO A 214 37.90 11.33 14.98
CA PRO A 214 36.63 11.71 15.59
C PRO A 214 36.78 12.75 16.72
N ALA A 215 35.77 13.61 16.85
CA ALA A 215 35.73 14.62 17.91
C ALA A 215 35.61 13.96 19.30
N ASN A 216 35.99 14.70 20.34
CA ASN A 216 35.99 14.16 21.70
C ASN A 216 34.59 13.69 22.11
N ASN A 217 34.52 12.51 22.74
CA ASN A 217 33.31 11.79 23.13
C ASN A 217 32.41 11.32 21.96
N THR A 218 32.95 11.18 20.75
CA THR A 218 32.21 10.49 19.67
C THR A 218 31.98 9.04 20.08
N ASN A 219 30.74 8.56 20.14
CA ASN A 219 30.40 7.22 20.65
C ASN A 219 30.03 6.17 19.58
N ASN A 220 30.11 6.53 18.29
CA ASN A 220 29.72 5.65 17.18
C ASN A 220 30.66 5.84 15.97
N ALA A 221 31.97 5.96 16.22
CA ALA A 221 32.94 6.12 15.15
C ALA A 221 33.04 4.84 14.31
N SER A 222 33.28 4.95 12.99
CA SER A 222 33.50 3.77 12.15
C SER A 222 34.71 2.97 12.64
N ILE A 223 34.62 1.64 12.66
CA ILE A 223 35.77 0.76 12.97
C ILE A 223 36.89 0.88 11.92
N SER A 224 36.59 1.43 10.74
CA SER A 224 37.55 1.70 9.65
C SER A 224 37.99 3.17 9.60
N VAL A 225 37.70 3.97 10.63
CA VAL A 225 38.14 5.37 10.66
C VAL A 225 39.67 5.44 10.73
N ASN A 226 40.26 6.33 9.93
CA ASN A 226 41.62 6.81 10.11
C ASN A 226 41.55 8.12 10.89
N PRO A 227 41.86 8.14 12.20
CA PRO A 227 41.74 9.34 13.02
C PRO A 227 42.68 10.44 12.55
N THR A 228 42.35 11.70 12.80
CA THR A 228 43.15 12.83 12.28
C THR A 228 43.30 13.95 13.28
N ILE A 229 44.44 14.62 13.23
CA ILE A 229 44.75 15.85 13.96
C ILE A 229 45.01 16.93 12.91
N SER A 230 44.16 17.95 12.84
CA SER A 230 44.27 19.06 11.90
C SER A 230 44.66 20.33 12.65
N PHE A 231 45.59 21.10 12.10
CA PHE A 231 46.01 22.37 12.67
C PHE A 231 45.33 23.52 11.92
N ASN A 232 44.98 24.59 12.65
CA ASN A 232 44.35 25.79 12.09
C ASN A 232 45.31 26.63 11.23
N GLU A 233 46.59 26.31 11.20
CA GLU A 233 47.65 27.04 10.49
C GLU A 233 48.84 26.13 10.15
N ASN A 234 49.84 26.69 9.45
CA ASN A 234 51.05 25.97 9.08
C ASN A 234 51.89 25.66 10.32
N VAL A 235 52.28 24.40 10.45
CA VAL A 235 53.03 23.91 11.60
C VAL A 235 54.35 23.24 11.20
N ARG A 236 55.31 23.25 12.13
CA ARG A 236 56.62 22.60 12.03
C ARG A 236 56.99 21.95 13.35
N LEU A 237 58.10 21.21 13.38
CA LEU A 237 58.67 20.70 14.62
C LEU A 237 59.31 21.84 15.41
N THR A 238 59.36 21.71 16.75
CA THR A 238 59.94 22.72 17.67
C THR A 238 61.46 22.96 17.49
N ASP A 239 62.11 22.19 16.61
CA ASP A 239 63.49 22.39 16.18
C ASP A 239 63.60 23.13 14.83
N ASN A 240 62.50 23.74 14.38
CA ASN A 240 62.31 24.40 13.09
C ASN A 240 62.31 23.49 11.85
N SER A 241 62.42 22.18 11.99
CA SER A 241 62.37 21.25 10.84
C SER A 241 60.93 20.95 10.41
N ALA A 242 60.75 20.58 9.13
CA ALA A 242 59.43 20.31 8.58
C ALA A 242 58.83 19.00 9.15
N ILE A 243 57.51 18.99 9.37
CA ILE A 243 56.77 17.75 9.61
C ILE A 243 56.62 17.03 8.26
N THR A 244 56.94 15.74 8.25
CA THR A 244 56.88 14.86 7.09
C THR A 244 56.23 13.54 7.49
N ASP A 245 55.81 12.73 6.52
CA ASP A 245 55.31 11.37 6.77
C ASP A 245 56.30 10.53 7.62
N SER A 246 57.59 10.80 7.48
CA SER A 246 58.66 10.06 8.17
C SER A 246 58.82 10.40 9.66
N ASN A 247 58.36 11.58 10.11
CA ASN A 247 58.52 12.03 11.48
C ASN A 247 57.18 12.30 12.22
N ALA A 248 56.07 12.43 11.50
CA ALA A 248 54.75 12.75 12.09
C ALA A 248 54.28 11.71 13.11
N GLN A 249 54.65 10.44 12.96
CA GLN A 249 54.31 9.37 13.90
C GLN A 249 54.87 9.63 15.30
N ASN A 250 56.02 10.30 15.41
CA ASN A 250 56.64 10.61 16.69
C ASN A 250 55.85 11.64 17.50
N LEU A 251 54.98 12.40 16.85
CA LEU A 251 54.19 13.49 17.43
C LEU A 251 52.89 13.02 18.07
N VAL A 252 52.43 11.83 17.72
CA VAL A 252 51.09 11.33 18.08
C VAL A 252 51.17 10.22 19.13
N GLU A 253 50.21 10.22 20.05
CA GLU A 253 49.87 9.04 20.84
C GLU A 253 48.51 8.49 20.42
N PHE A 254 48.45 7.20 20.08
CA PHE A 254 47.19 6.50 19.83
C PHE A 254 47.13 5.26 20.72
N ARG A 255 46.18 5.23 21.64
CA ARG A 255 46.12 4.27 22.76
C ARG A 255 44.71 3.73 22.97
N LEU A 256 44.62 2.57 23.63
CA LEU A 256 43.34 2.00 24.06
C LEU A 256 42.78 2.73 25.28
N GLY A 257 41.53 3.18 25.20
CA GLY A 257 40.76 3.75 26.30
C GLY A 257 41.16 5.18 26.68
N ASN A 258 42.33 5.35 27.28
CA ASN A 258 42.79 6.62 27.84
C ASN A 258 44.32 6.81 27.69
N ALA A 259 44.84 7.91 28.23
CA ALA A 259 46.26 8.27 28.14
C ALA A 259 47.21 7.22 28.75
N SER A 260 46.77 6.44 29.74
CA SER A 260 47.56 5.34 30.35
C SER A 260 47.38 4.00 29.62
N GLY A 261 46.62 4.00 28.52
CA GLY A 261 46.31 2.82 27.74
C GLY A 261 47.49 2.21 26.99
N THR A 262 47.32 0.94 26.61
CA THR A 262 48.28 0.27 25.70
C THR A 262 48.30 0.98 24.36
N GLN A 263 49.48 1.16 23.78
CA GLN A 263 49.64 1.80 22.48
C GLN A 263 49.05 0.92 21.37
N VAL A 264 48.25 1.52 20.51
CA VAL A 264 47.72 0.89 19.30
C VAL A 264 48.77 1.05 18.20
N PRO A 265 49.12 0.01 17.43
CA PRO A 265 50.02 0.17 16.29
C PRO A 265 49.37 1.01 15.18
N PHE A 266 50.07 2.03 14.68
CA PHE A 266 49.62 2.90 13.58
C PHE A 266 50.81 3.41 12.78
N THR A 267 50.56 3.91 11.57
CA THR A 267 51.46 4.81 10.83
C THR A 267 50.77 6.17 10.63
N THR A 268 51.48 7.15 10.10
CA THR A 268 50.92 8.49 9.86
C THR A 268 51.27 9.01 8.47
N THR A 269 50.38 9.82 7.90
CA THR A 269 50.74 10.75 6.83
C THR A 269 50.51 12.19 7.29
N PHE A 270 51.25 13.14 6.70
CA PHE A 270 51.12 14.57 6.94
C PHE A 270 50.96 15.31 5.62
N SER A 271 49.80 15.92 5.42
CA SER A 271 49.49 16.76 4.25
C SER A 271 48.48 17.82 4.64
N ASN A 272 48.58 19.03 4.08
CA ASN A 272 47.62 20.11 4.32
C ASN A 272 47.39 20.40 5.82
N ASN A 273 48.47 20.53 6.61
CA ASN A 273 48.43 20.75 8.06
C ASN A 273 47.59 19.72 8.83
N LYS A 274 47.58 18.48 8.35
CA LYS A 274 46.78 17.41 8.93
C LYS A 274 47.61 16.15 9.05
N ILE A 275 47.74 15.65 10.28
CA ILE A 275 48.25 14.32 10.56
C ILE A 275 47.08 13.34 10.43
N THR A 276 47.19 12.38 9.52
CA THR A 276 46.25 11.26 9.42
C THR A 276 46.88 10.03 10.05
N VAL A 277 46.26 9.51 11.10
CA VAL A 277 46.64 8.28 11.79
C VAL A 277 46.01 7.11 11.06
N ILE A 278 46.84 6.19 10.58
CA ILE A 278 46.44 4.99 9.85
C ILE A 278 46.71 3.78 10.77
N PRO A 279 45.70 3.26 11.49
CA PRO A 279 45.86 2.08 12.33
C PRO A 279 46.40 0.88 11.52
N ALA A 280 47.25 0.06 12.12
CA ALA A 280 47.83 -1.09 11.43
C ALA A 280 46.81 -2.24 11.19
N ALA A 281 45.70 -2.21 11.93
CA ALA A 281 44.56 -3.11 11.78
C ALA A 281 43.25 -2.33 12.01
N THR A 282 42.14 -2.86 11.50
CA THR A 282 40.80 -2.33 11.77
C THR A 282 40.56 -2.19 13.28
N LEU A 283 39.92 -1.10 13.70
CA LEU A 283 39.64 -0.86 15.10
C LEU A 283 38.60 -1.85 15.64
N THR A 284 38.71 -2.20 16.92
CA THR A 284 37.83 -3.15 17.60
C THR A 284 36.47 -2.52 17.84
N ALA A 285 35.38 -3.20 17.48
CA ALA A 285 34.01 -2.71 17.71
C ALA A 285 33.73 -2.40 19.19
N GLY A 286 33.00 -1.31 19.45
CA GLY A 286 32.66 -0.86 20.81
C GLY A 286 33.85 -0.41 21.68
N GLN A 287 35.07 -0.37 21.15
CA GLN A 287 36.26 0.01 21.91
C GLN A 287 36.45 1.52 21.93
N THR A 288 36.75 2.06 23.12
CA THR A 288 37.19 3.45 23.27
C THR A 288 38.68 3.56 22.93
N TYR A 289 39.04 4.58 22.16
CA TYR A 289 40.40 4.94 21.77
C TYR A 289 40.73 6.35 22.22
N TYR A 290 41.98 6.55 22.61
CA TYR A 290 42.55 7.83 22.98
C TYR A 290 43.55 8.25 21.89
N LEU A 291 43.36 9.44 21.33
CA LEU A 291 44.27 10.04 20.36
C LEU A 291 44.75 11.38 20.91
N ALA A 292 46.05 11.59 20.98
CA ALA A 292 46.64 12.82 21.48
C ALA A 292 47.82 13.30 20.64
N LEU A 293 48.03 14.61 20.65
CA LEU A 293 49.25 15.24 20.21
C LEU A 293 50.18 15.43 21.42
N LYS A 294 51.45 15.02 21.27
CA LYS A 294 52.44 15.18 22.33
C LYS A 294 52.79 16.66 22.53
N PRO A 295 52.93 17.12 23.78
CA PRO A 295 53.28 18.51 24.08
C PRO A 295 54.72 18.81 23.66
N ASN A 296 55.00 20.06 23.33
CA ASN A 296 56.32 20.58 22.94
C ASN A 296 56.93 19.91 21.69
N THR A 297 56.09 19.34 20.82
CA THR A 297 56.54 18.68 19.58
C THR A 297 56.19 19.43 18.30
N VAL A 298 55.19 20.32 18.36
CA VAL A 298 54.68 21.07 17.21
C VAL A 298 54.57 22.55 17.58
N GLU A 299 55.01 23.41 16.68
CA GLU A 299 54.91 24.87 16.74
C GLU A 299 54.42 25.43 15.40
N ASP A 300 53.94 26.68 15.41
CA ASP A 300 53.72 27.44 14.20
C ASP A 300 55.05 27.99 13.62
N PHE A 301 54.99 28.79 12.55
CA PHE A 301 56.18 29.40 11.97
C PHE A 301 56.68 30.66 12.72
N SER A 302 55.97 31.06 13.78
CA SER A 302 56.23 32.22 14.63
C SER A 302 56.79 31.81 16.01
N ASP A 303 57.22 30.56 16.17
CA ASP A 303 57.80 29.96 17.39
C ASP A 303 56.80 29.80 18.56
N ASN A 304 55.49 29.74 18.28
CA ASN A 304 54.49 29.43 19.31
C ASN A 304 54.22 27.92 19.35
N GLY A 305 54.78 27.24 20.35
CA GLY A 305 54.62 25.80 20.54
C GLY A 305 53.30 25.39 21.21
N ILE A 306 52.75 24.25 20.80
CA ILE A 306 51.71 23.55 21.57
C ILE A 306 52.36 22.91 22.79
N THR A 307 52.33 23.60 23.93
CA THR A 307 53.06 23.18 25.15
C THR A 307 52.28 22.23 26.06
N THR A 308 50.98 22.07 25.84
CA THR A 308 50.10 21.17 26.60
C THR A 308 49.66 19.98 25.76
N VAL A 309 49.35 18.86 26.42
CA VAL A 309 48.74 17.71 25.72
C VAL A 309 47.37 18.16 25.23
N THR A 310 47.10 17.98 23.94
CA THR A 310 45.74 18.05 23.40
C THR A 310 45.32 16.64 23.01
N SER A 311 44.05 16.29 23.17
CA SER A 311 43.58 14.93 22.93
C SER A 311 42.09 14.83 22.67
N THR A 312 41.70 13.72 22.07
CA THR A 312 40.32 13.25 21.92
C THR A 312 40.21 11.81 22.43
N SER A 313 39.07 11.48 23.00
CA SER A 313 38.63 10.09 23.18
C SER A 313 37.41 9.83 22.33
N PHE A 314 37.35 8.68 21.65
CA PHE A 314 36.18 8.26 20.89
C PHE A 314 35.95 6.76 21.02
N THR A 315 34.70 6.33 20.97
CA THR A 315 34.28 4.93 20.96
C THR A 315 33.80 4.57 19.56
N THR A 316 34.31 3.47 19.03
CA THR A 316 33.84 2.93 17.75
C THR A 316 32.45 2.31 17.89
N ALA A 317 31.70 2.25 16.80
CA ALA A 317 30.42 1.57 16.71
C ALA A 317 30.47 0.15 17.30
N GLY A 318 29.46 -0.21 18.10
CA GLY A 318 29.31 -1.55 18.64
C GLY A 318 28.96 -2.58 17.56
N THR A 319 29.07 -3.86 17.91
CA THR A 319 28.58 -4.95 17.07
C THR A 319 27.05 -4.93 17.01
N THR A 320 26.49 -5.02 15.81
CA THR A 320 25.05 -5.15 15.62
C THR A 320 24.71 -6.43 14.86
N VAL A 321 23.55 -7.00 15.16
CA VAL A 321 22.97 -8.12 14.42
C VAL A 321 21.66 -7.69 13.79
N SER A 322 21.37 -8.18 12.59
CA SER A 322 20.09 -7.92 11.93
C SER A 322 19.62 -9.12 11.13
N LEU A 323 18.32 -9.16 10.88
CA LEU A 323 17.72 -10.08 9.93
C LEU A 323 18.23 -9.78 8.52
N ASP A 324 18.51 -10.81 7.72
CA ASP A 324 18.77 -10.64 6.29
C ASP A 324 17.48 -10.30 5.53
N LYS A 325 16.37 -10.92 5.94
CA LYS A 325 15.02 -10.64 5.46
C LYS A 325 14.02 -10.74 6.61
N ASN A 326 12.99 -9.91 6.59
CA ASN A 326 11.84 -9.98 7.50
C ASN A 326 10.64 -10.75 6.92
N PHE A 327 10.72 -11.12 5.64
CA PHE A 327 9.77 -11.98 4.94
C PHE A 327 10.52 -13.05 4.15
N ILE A 328 10.08 -14.30 4.27
CA ILE A 328 10.66 -15.45 3.56
C ILE A 328 9.53 -16.36 3.10
N LYS A 329 9.60 -16.82 1.86
CA LYS A 329 8.83 -17.94 1.33
C LYS A 329 9.72 -19.16 1.23
N VAL A 330 9.23 -20.32 1.65
CA VAL A 330 9.84 -21.63 1.43
C VAL A 330 8.76 -22.61 0.98
N ASN A 331 9.08 -23.52 0.06
CA ASN A 331 8.18 -24.62 -0.26
C ASN A 331 8.34 -25.70 0.82
N GLU A 332 7.26 -26.40 1.13
CA GLU A 332 7.24 -27.47 2.11
C GLU A 332 8.26 -28.58 1.79
N ASN A 333 8.34 -29.03 0.53
CA ASN A 333 9.36 -29.97 0.06
C ASN A 333 10.82 -29.47 -0.02
N ALA A 334 11.14 -28.28 0.49
CA ALA A 334 12.50 -27.75 0.46
C ALA A 334 13.49 -28.52 1.38
N GLY A 335 12.97 -29.24 2.37
CA GLY A 335 13.73 -29.99 3.38
C GLY A 335 14.45 -29.14 4.41
N THR A 336 15.03 -27.98 4.02
CA THR A 336 15.58 -27.02 4.98
C THR A 336 15.55 -25.58 4.47
N LEU A 337 15.23 -24.65 5.37
CA LEU A 337 15.39 -23.22 5.20
C LEU A 337 16.71 -22.74 5.85
N ALA A 338 17.59 -22.14 5.04
CA ALA A 338 18.80 -21.48 5.51
C ALA A 338 18.51 -20.02 5.91
N PHE A 339 18.18 -19.78 7.18
CA PHE A 339 17.85 -18.46 7.70
C PHE A 339 19.10 -17.67 8.06
N LYS A 340 19.34 -16.54 7.38
CA LYS A 340 20.57 -15.75 7.52
C LYS A 340 20.39 -14.55 8.47
N ILE A 341 21.37 -14.39 9.36
CA ILE A 341 21.53 -13.27 10.28
C ILE A 341 22.80 -12.53 9.89
N ASN A 342 22.71 -11.22 9.67
CA ASN A 342 23.84 -10.37 9.34
C ASN A 342 24.50 -9.82 10.61
N VAL A 343 25.83 -9.70 10.60
CA VAL A 343 26.63 -9.16 11.71
C VAL A 343 27.47 -8.00 11.20
N THR A 344 27.19 -6.80 11.71
CA THR A 344 27.94 -5.58 11.37
C THR A 344 28.90 -5.23 12.50
N ASN A 345 30.11 -4.79 12.16
CA ASN A 345 31.22 -4.54 13.10
C ASN A 345 31.48 -5.77 14.00
N PRO A 346 31.87 -6.92 13.43
CA PRO A 346 31.97 -8.17 14.18
C PRO A 346 32.91 -8.02 15.38
N SER A 347 32.48 -8.54 16.53
CA SER A 347 33.22 -8.47 17.78
C SER A 347 34.48 -9.35 17.73
N ALA A 348 35.48 -8.99 18.53
CA ALA A 348 36.64 -9.83 18.82
C ALA A 348 36.33 -10.90 19.91
N ALA A 349 35.18 -10.79 20.57
CA ALA A 349 34.65 -11.78 21.51
C ALA A 349 33.39 -12.46 20.94
N THR A 350 32.98 -13.58 21.53
CA THR A 350 31.73 -14.27 21.17
C THR A 350 30.51 -13.39 21.48
N VAL A 351 29.56 -13.34 20.55
CA VAL A 351 28.24 -12.72 20.72
C VAL A 351 27.20 -13.81 20.88
N ASN A 352 26.33 -13.68 21.87
CA ASN A 352 25.22 -14.62 22.08
C ASN A 352 23.92 -13.97 21.63
N LEU A 353 23.08 -14.73 20.92
CA LEU A 353 21.77 -14.29 20.47
C LEU A 353 20.78 -15.45 20.62
N VAL A 354 19.57 -15.18 21.09
CA VAL A 354 18.50 -16.19 21.13
C VAL A 354 17.73 -16.14 19.83
N VAL A 355 17.51 -17.30 19.22
CA VAL A 355 16.65 -17.51 18.04
C VAL A 355 15.58 -18.52 18.43
N LYS A 356 14.31 -18.17 18.24
CA LYS A 356 13.18 -19.03 18.61
C LYS A 356 11.93 -18.74 17.75
N PRO A 357 10.97 -19.66 17.66
CA PRO A 357 9.64 -19.33 17.13
C PRO A 357 8.91 -18.40 18.12
N ALA A 358 8.23 -17.40 17.60
CA ALA A 358 7.29 -16.57 18.34
C ALA A 358 5.91 -17.26 18.38
N PRO A 359 5.07 -17.00 19.41
CA PRO A 359 3.78 -17.66 19.60
C PRO A 359 2.68 -17.09 18.68
N PHE A 360 3.00 -16.93 17.39
CA PHE A 360 2.08 -16.51 16.34
C PHE A 360 2.42 -17.25 15.06
N SER A 361 1.60 -18.25 14.73
CA SER A 361 1.85 -19.23 13.67
C SER A 361 0.52 -19.84 13.24
N THR A 362 0.38 -20.15 11.96
CA THR A 362 -0.58 -21.16 11.48
C THR A 362 0.09 -22.52 11.33
N ALA A 363 1.39 -22.54 10.99
CA ALA A 363 2.21 -23.74 10.94
C ALA A 363 2.47 -24.31 12.35
N ASP A 364 2.55 -25.63 12.48
CA ASP A 364 2.86 -26.38 13.69
C ASP A 364 4.17 -27.21 13.61
N ASN A 365 4.31 -28.23 14.46
CA ASN A 365 5.52 -29.05 14.53
C ASN A 365 5.59 -30.12 13.41
N ASN A 366 4.53 -30.28 12.63
CA ASN A 366 4.50 -31.15 11.46
C ASN A 366 5.14 -30.47 10.24
N ASP A 367 5.26 -29.14 10.22
CA ASP A 367 5.72 -28.41 9.01
C ASP A 367 7.15 -27.91 9.17
N PHE A 368 7.60 -27.66 10.40
CA PHE A 368 8.97 -27.24 10.68
C PHE A 368 9.47 -27.65 12.07
N THR A 369 10.79 -27.67 12.23
CA THR A 369 11.43 -27.87 13.55
C THR A 369 12.30 -26.67 13.93
N LEU A 370 11.88 -25.90 14.92
CA LEU A 370 12.71 -24.85 15.53
C LEU A 370 12.52 -24.80 17.05
N ALA A 371 13.50 -25.31 17.79
CA ALA A 371 13.56 -25.13 19.23
C ALA A 371 14.14 -23.74 19.59
N ASN A 372 13.79 -23.24 20.77
CA ASN A 372 14.50 -22.12 21.37
C ASN A 372 15.98 -22.47 21.53
N GLN A 373 16.86 -21.70 20.89
CA GLN A 373 18.29 -21.94 20.94
C GLN A 373 19.06 -20.62 21.12
N THR A 374 20.15 -20.68 21.90
CA THR A 374 21.13 -19.61 21.96
C THR A 374 22.23 -19.90 20.94
N ILE A 375 22.37 -19.03 19.94
CA ILE A 375 23.45 -19.09 18.97
C ILE A 375 24.68 -18.34 19.50
N ASN A 376 25.85 -18.93 19.29
CA ASN A 376 27.15 -18.35 19.65
C ASN A 376 27.84 -17.89 18.36
N ILE A 377 27.74 -16.60 18.07
CA ILE A 377 28.40 -15.98 16.92
C ILE A 377 29.88 -15.81 17.29
N THR A 378 30.75 -16.58 16.63
CA THR A 378 32.18 -16.57 16.91
C THR A 378 32.85 -15.28 16.42
N PRO A 379 34.00 -14.89 17.02
CA PRO A 379 34.70 -13.66 16.64
C PRO A 379 34.93 -13.52 15.14
N SER A 380 34.86 -12.28 14.63
CA SER A 380 35.05 -11.96 13.19
C SER A 380 34.00 -12.53 12.22
N THR A 381 32.92 -13.15 12.72
CA THR A 381 31.81 -13.65 11.88
C THR A 381 30.98 -12.49 11.35
N THR A 382 30.84 -12.36 10.02
CA THR A 382 30.03 -11.31 9.36
C THR A 382 28.59 -11.74 9.07
N SER A 383 28.28 -13.03 9.15
CA SER A 383 26.92 -13.56 9.06
C SER A 383 26.82 -14.95 9.69
N TYR A 384 25.68 -15.28 10.28
CA TYR A 384 25.37 -16.60 10.84
C TYR A 384 24.15 -17.19 10.15
N THR A 385 24.14 -18.50 9.89
CA THR A 385 23.00 -19.18 9.27
C THR A 385 22.38 -20.17 10.26
N VAL A 386 21.07 -20.03 10.49
CA VAL A 386 20.25 -20.99 11.23
C VAL A 386 19.56 -21.88 10.22
N ASN A 387 19.89 -23.17 10.19
CA ASN A 387 19.21 -24.13 9.34
C ASN A 387 17.95 -24.63 10.06
N ILE A 388 16.80 -24.38 9.47
CA ILE A 388 15.49 -24.76 9.99
C ILE A 388 15.01 -25.93 9.12
N PRO A 389 14.89 -27.16 9.64
CA PRO A 389 14.24 -28.24 8.92
C PRO A 389 12.80 -27.85 8.56
N ILE A 390 12.46 -28.00 7.28
CA ILE A 390 11.09 -27.93 6.78
C ILE A 390 10.69 -29.37 6.52
N ILE A 391 9.52 -29.76 7.01
CA ILE A 391 9.01 -31.12 6.94
C ILE A 391 7.97 -31.13 5.82
N ASP A 392 8.09 -32.12 4.95
CA ASP A 392 7.18 -32.39 3.83
C ASP A 392 6.29 -33.55 4.27
N ASP A 393 4.99 -33.32 4.40
CA ASP A 393 4.06 -34.37 4.81
C ASP A 393 3.07 -34.78 3.71
N THR A 394 1.83 -35.12 4.06
CA THR A 394 0.78 -35.51 3.09
C THR A 394 -0.60 -34.99 3.52
N LEU A 395 -0.67 -34.17 4.56
CA LEU A 395 -1.89 -33.61 5.11
C LEU A 395 -2.33 -32.44 4.23
N GLU A 396 -3.60 -32.40 3.86
CA GLU A 396 -4.12 -31.25 3.11
C GLU A 396 -4.42 -30.10 4.07
N GLU A 397 -3.57 -29.06 4.09
CA GLU A 397 -3.67 -27.94 5.03
C GLU A 397 -4.15 -26.64 4.37
N GLN A 398 -3.53 -25.49 4.63
CA GLN A 398 -3.76 -24.26 3.88
C GLN A 398 -2.86 -24.23 2.65
N GLN A 399 -3.14 -23.37 1.66
CA GLN A 399 -2.19 -23.22 0.54
C GLN A 399 -0.86 -22.61 0.99
N ALA A 400 -0.90 -21.69 1.94
CA ALA A 400 0.28 -21.21 2.63
C ALA A 400 -0.01 -21.11 4.12
N GLU A 401 0.96 -21.56 4.90
CA GLU A 401 1.01 -21.36 6.32
C GLU A 401 2.20 -20.49 6.67
N TYR A 402 2.24 -19.97 7.90
CA TYR A 402 3.38 -19.21 8.35
C TYR A 402 3.71 -19.47 9.80
N PHE A 403 4.98 -19.25 10.13
CA PHE A 403 5.45 -19.06 11.50
C PHE A 403 6.28 -17.77 11.60
N VAL A 404 6.40 -17.23 12.80
CA VAL A 404 7.23 -16.06 13.07
C VAL A 404 8.49 -16.47 13.82
N LEU A 405 9.65 -16.07 13.31
CA LEU A 405 10.93 -16.21 14.00
C LEU A 405 11.27 -14.92 14.73
N SER A 406 11.82 -15.01 15.94
CA SER A 406 12.24 -13.86 16.77
C SER A 406 13.73 -13.93 17.14
N LEU A 407 14.38 -12.77 17.11
CA LEU A 407 15.73 -12.52 17.66
C LEU A 407 15.62 -11.84 19.03
N GLU A 408 16.21 -12.44 20.06
CA GLU A 408 16.08 -11.96 21.45
C GLU A 408 17.39 -12.03 22.25
N ASN A 409 17.40 -11.32 23.38
CA ASN A 409 18.45 -11.38 24.41
C ASN A 409 19.90 -11.27 23.87
N PRO A 410 20.20 -10.31 22.97
CA PRO A 410 21.55 -10.17 22.44
C PRO A 410 22.53 -9.81 23.57
N THR A 411 23.63 -10.54 23.67
CA THR A 411 24.73 -10.26 24.60
C THR A 411 26.01 -10.03 23.80
N GLY A 412 26.65 -8.87 23.98
CA GLY A 412 27.84 -8.48 23.20
C GLY A 412 27.52 -7.83 21.84
N ALA A 413 26.23 -7.66 21.52
CA ALA A 413 25.75 -6.92 20.35
C ALA A 413 24.39 -6.27 20.64
N THR A 414 23.90 -5.44 19.72
CA THR A 414 22.51 -4.96 19.69
C THR A 414 21.80 -5.45 18.44
N ILE A 415 20.48 -5.68 18.52
CA ILE A 415 19.67 -5.97 17.33
C ILE A 415 19.35 -4.63 16.64
N SER A 416 19.61 -4.54 15.34
CA SER A 416 19.28 -3.37 14.52
C SER A 416 18.18 -3.70 13.51
N GLY A 417 17.17 -2.83 13.41
CA GLY A 417 16.01 -3.05 12.54
C GLY A 417 14.95 -3.94 13.21
N ASP A 418 14.16 -4.63 12.38
CA ASP A 418 13.17 -5.59 12.86
C ASP A 418 13.86 -6.76 13.57
N ASN A 419 13.23 -7.24 14.64
CA ASN A 419 13.69 -8.42 15.37
C ASN A 419 12.83 -9.66 15.11
N THR A 420 11.84 -9.56 14.21
CA THR A 420 10.99 -10.69 13.80
C THR A 420 10.97 -10.85 12.28
N ALA A 421 10.84 -12.09 11.82
CA ALA A 421 10.62 -12.43 10.42
C ALA A 421 9.42 -13.37 10.29
N THR A 422 8.54 -13.10 9.34
CA THR A 422 7.47 -14.04 8.96
C THR A 422 8.00 -14.98 7.87
N VAL A 423 7.97 -16.27 8.15
CA VAL A 423 8.33 -17.34 7.22
C VAL A 423 7.06 -18.03 6.79
N TYR A 424 6.78 -18.00 5.48
CA TYR A 424 5.67 -18.74 4.88
C TYR A 424 6.17 -20.07 4.34
N ILE A 425 5.45 -21.14 4.68
CA ILE A 425 5.60 -22.47 4.13
C ILE A 425 4.47 -22.64 3.12
N VAL A 426 4.84 -22.87 1.86
CA VAL A 426 3.89 -23.16 0.78
C VAL A 426 3.72 -24.66 0.68
N ASP A 427 2.55 -25.09 1.11
CA ASP A 427 2.08 -26.48 1.13
C ASP A 427 2.02 -27.05 -0.30
N ASN A 428 2.42 -28.32 -0.44
CA ASN A 428 2.34 -29.04 -1.71
C ASN A 428 1.28 -30.14 -1.78
N ASP A 429 0.48 -30.32 -0.73
CA ASP A 429 -0.47 -31.41 -0.62
C ASP A 429 -1.92 -30.99 -0.86
N LYS A 430 -2.23 -29.69 -0.80
CA LYS A 430 -3.56 -29.15 -1.12
C LYS A 430 -3.69 -28.72 -2.58
N PRO A 431 -4.23 -29.57 -3.47
CA PRO A 431 -4.44 -29.19 -4.86
C PRO A 431 -5.45 -28.06 -4.99
N ALA A 432 -5.26 -27.20 -5.99
CA ALA A 432 -6.28 -26.25 -6.40
C ALA A 432 -7.58 -26.97 -6.80
N PRO A 433 -8.76 -26.34 -6.63
CA PRO A 433 -10.03 -26.92 -7.04
C PRO A 433 -9.99 -27.36 -8.51
N VAL A 434 -10.50 -28.55 -8.81
CA VAL A 434 -10.55 -29.07 -10.19
C VAL A 434 -11.97 -28.89 -10.73
N PRO A 435 -12.16 -28.24 -11.89
CA PRO A 435 -13.48 -28.13 -12.51
C PRO A 435 -13.99 -29.52 -12.91
N SER A 436 -15.23 -29.84 -12.55
CA SER A 436 -15.86 -31.12 -12.89
C SER A 436 -16.20 -31.26 -14.37
N GLY A 437 -16.34 -30.14 -15.10
CA GLY A 437 -16.71 -30.13 -16.52
C GLY A 437 -18.12 -30.65 -16.81
N GLN A 438 -19.03 -30.68 -15.81
CA GLN A 438 -20.43 -31.07 -16.00
C GLN A 438 -21.14 -30.23 -17.08
N ILE A 439 -20.84 -28.94 -17.09
CA ILE A 439 -21.07 -28.02 -18.22
C ILE A 439 -19.79 -27.26 -18.49
N GLN A 440 -19.67 -26.68 -19.68
CA GLN A 440 -18.55 -25.84 -20.06
C GLN A 440 -19.05 -24.57 -20.73
N LEU A 441 -18.39 -23.46 -20.46
CA LEU A 441 -18.59 -22.20 -21.15
C LEU A 441 -17.63 -22.14 -22.35
N ASN A 442 -18.19 -22.07 -23.55
CA ASN A 442 -17.43 -21.91 -24.78
C ASN A 442 -17.55 -20.47 -25.27
N TYR A 443 -16.45 -19.73 -25.29
CA TYR A 443 -16.45 -18.34 -25.74
C TYR A 443 -16.89 -18.26 -27.21
N VAL A 444 -17.89 -17.42 -27.46
CA VAL A 444 -18.46 -17.17 -28.79
C VAL A 444 -17.90 -15.88 -29.38
N GLY A 445 -17.88 -14.81 -28.59
CA GLY A 445 -17.38 -13.51 -29.02
C GLY A 445 -17.62 -12.40 -28.01
N SER A 446 -17.06 -11.24 -28.33
CA SER A 446 -17.25 -9.97 -27.64
C SER A 446 -17.88 -8.98 -28.61
N PHE A 447 -18.78 -8.14 -28.10
CA PHE A 447 -19.53 -7.15 -28.87
C PHE A 447 -19.56 -5.82 -28.13
N ASP A 448 -19.00 -4.77 -28.74
CA ASP A 448 -19.12 -3.38 -28.29
C ASP A 448 -20.37 -2.76 -28.93
N PRO A 449 -21.45 -2.46 -28.15
CA PRO A 449 -22.65 -1.82 -28.69
C PRO A 449 -22.38 -0.42 -29.27
N SER A 450 -21.40 0.33 -28.74
CA SER A 450 -21.08 1.68 -29.20
C SER A 450 -20.32 1.71 -30.53
N GLY A 451 -19.58 0.64 -30.82
CA GLY A 451 -18.71 0.51 -31.98
C GLY A 451 -17.49 1.44 -31.97
N ASN A 452 -17.22 2.13 -30.86
CA ASN A 452 -16.12 3.08 -30.72
C ASN A 452 -15.49 3.09 -29.31
N ASN A 453 -15.77 2.08 -28.47
CA ASN A 453 -15.31 1.93 -27.09
C ASN A 453 -15.59 3.16 -26.20
N ASN A 454 -16.79 3.76 -26.31
CA ASN A 454 -17.17 4.93 -25.51
C ASN A 454 -18.35 4.70 -24.56
N SER A 455 -18.68 3.43 -24.31
CA SER A 455 -19.81 3.01 -23.48
C SER A 455 -19.32 2.28 -22.24
N SER A 456 -20.14 2.29 -21.20
CA SER A 456 -20.16 1.24 -20.17
C SER A 456 -21.19 0.18 -20.57
N THR A 457 -21.05 -1.06 -20.08
CA THR A 457 -22.15 -2.05 -20.12
C THR A 457 -22.29 -2.71 -18.76
N GLU A 458 -23.31 -2.30 -18.00
CA GLU A 458 -23.51 -2.72 -16.61
C GLU A 458 -24.54 -3.86 -16.53
N ILE A 459 -25.70 -3.68 -17.17
CA ILE A 459 -26.80 -4.64 -17.15
C ILE A 459 -27.07 -5.19 -18.54
N VAL A 460 -27.43 -6.48 -18.64
CA VAL A 460 -27.93 -7.11 -19.86
C VAL A 460 -29.12 -8.02 -19.60
N VAL A 461 -30.20 -7.85 -20.37
CA VAL A 461 -31.42 -8.68 -20.29
C VAL A 461 -31.88 -9.11 -21.68
N HIS A 462 -32.65 -10.20 -21.74
CA HIS A 462 -33.09 -10.82 -22.99
C HIS A 462 -34.62 -10.99 -23.06
N ASP A 463 -35.22 -10.64 -24.20
CA ASP A 463 -36.61 -10.97 -24.52
C ASP A 463 -36.73 -12.16 -25.48
N PRO A 464 -37.23 -13.33 -25.02
CA PRO A 464 -37.33 -14.53 -25.85
C PRO A 464 -38.25 -14.40 -27.06
N ALA A 465 -39.31 -13.59 -26.99
CA ALA A 465 -40.29 -13.49 -28.06
C ALA A 465 -39.73 -12.76 -29.29
N THR A 466 -38.94 -11.71 -29.06
CA THR A 466 -38.36 -10.89 -30.13
C THR A 466 -36.88 -11.16 -30.40
N GLN A 467 -36.23 -12.01 -29.60
CA GLN A 467 -34.80 -12.33 -29.70
C GLN A 467 -33.94 -11.06 -29.65
N LYS A 468 -34.26 -10.17 -28.69
CA LYS A 468 -33.52 -8.93 -28.47
C LYS A 468 -32.80 -8.98 -27.14
N LEU A 469 -31.57 -8.48 -27.13
CA LEU A 469 -30.87 -8.07 -25.91
C LEU A 469 -31.10 -6.58 -25.66
N PHE A 470 -31.12 -6.22 -24.38
CA PHE A 470 -31.13 -4.85 -23.92
C PHE A 470 -29.98 -4.67 -22.94
N THR A 471 -29.14 -3.68 -23.20
CA THR A 471 -28.02 -3.34 -22.30
C THR A 471 -27.94 -1.84 -22.11
N ILE A 472 -27.43 -1.40 -20.96
CA ILE A 472 -27.39 0.01 -20.59
C ILE A 472 -25.96 0.54 -20.64
N SER A 473 -25.84 1.85 -20.75
CA SER A 473 -24.64 2.58 -20.39
C SER A 473 -25.00 3.79 -19.54
N SER A 474 -24.60 3.77 -18.28
CA SER A 474 -24.59 4.95 -17.40
C SER A 474 -23.65 6.05 -17.93
N LEU A 475 -22.51 5.69 -18.53
CA LEU A 475 -21.52 6.65 -19.04
C LEU A 475 -22.09 7.57 -20.13
N THR A 476 -23.01 7.06 -20.94
CA THR A 476 -23.61 7.80 -22.07
C THR A 476 -25.11 8.03 -21.94
N ASP A 477 -25.71 7.63 -20.81
CA ASP A 477 -27.15 7.71 -20.54
C ASP A 477 -28.00 7.09 -21.66
N VAL A 478 -27.72 5.85 -22.06
CA VAL A 478 -28.51 5.14 -23.10
C VAL A 478 -28.83 3.71 -22.70
N PHE A 479 -29.81 3.12 -23.39
CA PHE A 479 -29.84 1.67 -23.56
C PHE A 479 -29.88 1.29 -25.04
N ASP A 480 -29.19 0.20 -25.36
CA ASP A 480 -29.12 -0.38 -26.69
C ASP A 480 -30.06 -1.56 -26.82
N ILE A 481 -30.76 -1.63 -27.96
CA ILE A 481 -31.56 -2.76 -28.41
C ILE A 481 -30.74 -3.51 -29.44
N ILE A 482 -30.39 -4.76 -29.15
CA ILE A 482 -29.45 -5.57 -29.95
C ILE A 482 -30.17 -6.81 -30.48
N ASP A 483 -29.96 -7.12 -31.76
CA ASP A 483 -30.45 -8.36 -32.39
C ASP A 483 -29.63 -9.57 -31.90
N PHE A 484 -30.32 -10.53 -31.28
CA PHE A 484 -29.75 -11.78 -30.76
C PHE A 484 -30.17 -13.02 -31.57
N THR A 485 -30.83 -12.85 -32.71
CA THR A 485 -31.24 -13.97 -33.57
C THR A 485 -30.06 -14.80 -34.07
N ASN A 486 -28.86 -14.22 -34.16
CA ASN A 486 -27.60 -14.90 -34.38
C ASN A 486 -26.56 -14.49 -33.30
N PRO A 487 -26.35 -15.30 -32.25
CA PRO A 487 -25.41 -15.00 -31.16
C PRO A 487 -23.94 -14.83 -31.59
N THR A 488 -23.58 -15.20 -32.82
CA THR A 488 -22.22 -15.01 -33.37
C THR A 488 -22.04 -13.68 -34.12
N ALA A 489 -23.13 -12.94 -34.35
CA ALA A 489 -23.14 -11.70 -35.13
C ALA A 489 -24.19 -10.73 -34.57
N LEU A 490 -23.95 -10.24 -33.36
CA LEU A 490 -24.79 -9.24 -32.72
C LEU A 490 -24.73 -7.92 -33.49
N SER A 491 -25.83 -7.17 -33.46
CA SER A 491 -25.89 -5.82 -34.06
C SER A 491 -26.89 -4.94 -33.32
N VAL A 492 -26.56 -3.66 -33.16
CA VAL A 492 -27.49 -2.68 -32.59
C VAL A 492 -28.61 -2.39 -33.59
N VAL A 493 -29.85 -2.60 -33.15
CA VAL A 493 -31.08 -2.26 -33.87
C VAL A 493 -31.45 -0.80 -33.61
N ARG A 494 -31.32 -0.35 -32.36
CA ARG A 494 -31.65 1.01 -31.93
C ARG A 494 -30.97 1.33 -30.60
N THR A 495 -30.47 2.56 -30.49
CA THR A 495 -30.06 3.17 -29.22
C THR A 495 -31.14 4.13 -28.74
N VAL A 496 -31.50 4.08 -27.46
CA VAL A 496 -32.50 4.96 -26.83
C VAL A 496 -31.81 5.88 -25.84
N ASN A 497 -31.95 7.19 -26.06
CA ASN A 497 -31.41 8.21 -25.16
C ASN A 497 -32.25 8.33 -23.88
N MET A 498 -31.62 8.11 -22.74
CA MET A 498 -32.22 8.14 -21.41
C MET A 498 -32.04 9.47 -20.66
N ALA A 499 -31.15 10.36 -21.14
CA ALA A 499 -30.95 11.68 -20.53
C ALA A 499 -32.25 12.51 -20.34
N PRO A 500 -33.23 12.51 -21.28
CA PRO A 500 -34.51 13.22 -21.09
C PRO A 500 -35.38 12.66 -19.95
N TYR A 501 -35.08 11.45 -19.48
CA TYR A 501 -35.83 10.77 -18.42
C TYR A 501 -35.13 10.80 -17.06
N GLY A 502 -33.86 11.22 -17.02
CA GLY A 502 -33.05 11.34 -15.81
C GLY A 502 -31.78 10.48 -15.78
N GLY A 503 -31.48 9.77 -16.87
CA GLY A 503 -30.37 8.80 -16.94
C GLY A 503 -30.87 7.37 -16.81
N ILE A 504 -29.96 6.43 -16.56
CA ILE A 504 -30.29 5.01 -16.39
C ILE A 504 -29.29 4.30 -15.48
N THR A 505 -29.82 3.45 -14.61
CA THR A 505 -29.06 2.60 -13.66
C THR A 505 -29.39 1.12 -13.86
N SER A 506 -30.61 0.80 -14.29
CA SER A 506 -31.00 -0.60 -14.53
C SER A 506 -32.09 -0.74 -15.59
N ILE A 507 -32.18 -1.93 -16.17
CA ILE A 507 -33.16 -2.31 -17.17
C ILE A 507 -33.70 -3.73 -16.94
N ALA A 508 -35.00 -3.91 -17.13
CA ALA A 508 -35.65 -5.21 -17.12
C ALA A 508 -36.65 -5.32 -18.27
N VAL A 509 -36.91 -6.55 -18.72
CA VAL A 509 -37.88 -6.82 -19.79
C VAL A 509 -38.79 -7.99 -19.45
N LYS A 510 -40.09 -7.83 -19.69
CA LYS A 510 -41.09 -8.89 -19.52
C LYS A 510 -42.30 -8.63 -20.42
N ASN A 511 -42.78 -9.67 -21.09
CA ASN A 511 -44.02 -9.63 -21.88
C ASN A 511 -44.09 -8.47 -22.90
N GLY A 512 -42.96 -8.16 -23.57
CA GLY A 512 -42.88 -7.08 -24.55
C GLY A 512 -42.82 -5.65 -23.98
N ILE A 513 -42.67 -5.51 -22.67
CA ILE A 513 -42.50 -4.23 -21.97
C ILE A 513 -41.10 -4.16 -21.38
N ILE A 514 -40.45 -3.01 -21.57
CA ILE A 514 -39.18 -2.65 -20.95
C ILE A 514 -39.48 -1.71 -19.79
N ALA A 515 -38.86 -1.93 -18.63
CA ALA A 515 -38.85 -1.00 -17.52
C ALA A 515 -37.40 -0.62 -17.21
N THR A 516 -37.13 0.66 -17.02
CA THR A 516 -35.80 1.17 -16.63
C THR A 516 -35.89 1.89 -15.30
N ALA A 517 -34.93 1.66 -14.41
CA ALA A 517 -34.66 2.54 -13.29
C ALA A 517 -33.94 3.78 -13.82
N SER A 518 -34.44 4.95 -13.46
CA SER A 518 -33.93 6.23 -13.94
C SER A 518 -33.77 7.17 -12.76
N PRO A 519 -32.53 7.55 -12.40
CA PRO A 519 -32.29 8.50 -11.33
C PRO A 519 -32.83 9.88 -11.65
N ASN A 520 -32.84 10.75 -10.65
CA ASN A 520 -33.07 12.17 -10.86
C ASN A 520 -31.72 12.85 -11.15
N ALA A 521 -31.75 14.00 -11.83
CA ALA A 521 -30.53 14.79 -12.06
C ALA A 521 -29.86 15.23 -10.75
N ASP A 522 -30.64 15.37 -9.67
CA ASP A 522 -30.16 15.41 -8.29
C ASP A 522 -30.43 14.02 -7.65
N PRO A 523 -29.41 13.15 -7.49
CA PRO A 523 -29.60 11.77 -7.03
C PRO A 523 -30.32 11.64 -5.68
N GLN A 524 -30.24 12.67 -4.83
CA GLN A 524 -30.91 12.71 -3.53
C GLN A 524 -32.43 13.00 -3.63
N GLN A 525 -32.94 13.33 -4.81
CA GLN A 525 -34.38 13.48 -5.07
C GLN A 525 -34.97 12.19 -5.64
N ASN A 526 -36.29 12.05 -5.50
CA ASN A 526 -37.05 10.96 -6.11
C ASN A 526 -36.74 10.82 -7.61
N GLY A 527 -36.34 9.63 -8.01
CA GLY A 527 -36.19 9.21 -9.40
C GLY A 527 -37.49 8.69 -9.98
N SER A 528 -37.38 7.87 -11.02
CA SER A 528 -38.52 7.32 -11.73
C SER A 528 -38.27 5.91 -12.28
N VAL A 529 -39.36 5.20 -12.53
CA VAL A 529 -39.35 4.05 -13.43
C VAL A 529 -39.99 4.47 -14.75
N VAL A 530 -39.29 4.21 -15.85
CA VAL A 530 -39.70 4.57 -17.21
C VAL A 530 -40.03 3.30 -17.98
N PHE A 531 -41.18 3.29 -18.63
CA PHE A 531 -41.68 2.16 -19.40
C PHE A 531 -41.59 2.43 -20.89
N PHE A 532 -41.07 1.46 -21.63
CA PHE A 532 -41.00 1.46 -23.09
C PHE A 532 -41.64 0.21 -23.67
N ASP A 533 -42.08 0.30 -24.93
CA ASP A 533 -42.38 -0.90 -25.70
C ASP A 533 -41.09 -1.64 -26.09
N ILE A 534 -41.22 -2.85 -26.64
CA ILE A 534 -40.09 -3.68 -27.05
C ILE A 534 -39.22 -3.09 -28.18
N ASN A 535 -39.61 -1.96 -28.76
CA ASN A 535 -38.87 -1.23 -29.78
C ASN A 535 -38.26 0.07 -29.25
N GLY A 536 -38.34 0.31 -27.93
CA GLY A 536 -37.78 1.49 -27.29
C GLY A 536 -38.63 2.75 -27.43
N ASN A 537 -39.92 2.62 -27.72
CA ASN A 537 -40.83 3.77 -27.72
C ASN A 537 -41.39 3.99 -26.31
N PHE A 538 -41.30 5.23 -25.83
CA PHE A 538 -41.81 5.62 -24.52
C PHE A 538 -43.31 5.33 -24.38
N LEU A 539 -43.70 4.77 -23.22
CA LEU A 539 -45.09 4.48 -22.86
C LEU A 539 -45.54 5.31 -21.66
N LYS A 540 -44.78 5.26 -20.55
CA LYS A 540 -45.15 5.90 -19.29
C LYS A 540 -43.94 6.13 -18.40
N GLN A 541 -44.04 7.07 -17.47
CA GLN A 541 -43.10 7.29 -16.38
C GLN A 541 -43.89 7.51 -15.09
N VAL A 542 -43.41 6.95 -13.99
CA VAL A 542 -43.94 7.17 -12.64
C VAL A 542 -42.79 7.42 -11.66
N SER A 543 -43.03 8.25 -10.65
CA SER A 543 -42.01 8.60 -9.66
C SER A 543 -41.86 7.50 -8.60
N VAL A 544 -40.63 7.23 -8.18
CA VAL A 544 -40.26 6.25 -7.15
C VAL A 544 -39.35 6.92 -6.09
N GLY A 545 -38.60 6.15 -5.30
CA GLY A 545 -37.67 6.67 -4.29
C GLY A 545 -36.44 7.38 -4.89
N ALA A 546 -35.58 7.89 -4.02
CA ALA A 546 -34.32 8.54 -4.43
C ALA A 546 -33.29 7.50 -4.90
N LEU A 547 -32.58 7.81 -5.99
CA LEU A 547 -31.61 6.92 -6.65
C LEU A 547 -32.14 5.48 -6.84
N PRO A 548 -33.18 5.27 -7.68
CA PRO A 548 -33.58 3.93 -8.07
C PRO A 548 -32.42 3.27 -8.79
N ASP A 549 -31.89 2.21 -8.21
CA ASP A 549 -30.71 1.54 -8.73
C ASP A 549 -31.12 0.34 -9.59
N MET A 550 -31.70 -0.70 -8.97
CA MET A 550 -32.19 -1.85 -9.71
C MET A 550 -33.70 -1.82 -9.99
N VAL A 551 -34.12 -2.42 -11.11
CA VAL A 551 -35.52 -2.70 -11.46
C VAL A 551 -35.75 -4.16 -11.84
N ALA A 552 -36.86 -4.75 -11.37
CA ALA A 552 -37.23 -6.13 -11.67
C ALA A 552 -38.75 -6.30 -11.89
N PHE A 553 -39.14 -7.21 -12.78
CA PHE A 553 -40.53 -7.66 -12.91
C PHE A 553 -40.82 -8.83 -11.99
N THR A 554 -42.04 -8.91 -11.46
CA THR A 554 -42.51 -10.17 -10.86
C THR A 554 -42.63 -11.26 -11.95
N PRO A 555 -42.38 -12.54 -11.62
CA PRO A 555 -42.47 -13.62 -12.60
C PRO A 555 -43.81 -13.71 -13.35
N ASP A 556 -44.92 -13.37 -12.69
CA ASP A 556 -46.27 -13.29 -13.27
C ASP A 556 -46.51 -12.06 -14.18
N GLY A 557 -45.58 -11.09 -14.20
CA GLY A 557 -45.66 -9.87 -15.00
C GLY A 557 -46.69 -8.85 -14.51
N THR A 558 -47.20 -8.96 -13.28
CA THR A 558 -48.22 -8.05 -12.74
C THR A 558 -47.66 -6.84 -12.00
N LYS A 559 -46.39 -6.88 -11.58
CA LYS A 559 -45.74 -5.79 -10.84
C LYS A 559 -44.32 -5.55 -11.32
N VAL A 560 -43.87 -4.31 -11.14
CA VAL A 560 -42.45 -3.91 -11.20
C VAL A 560 -42.00 -3.48 -9.82
N ILE A 561 -40.80 -3.86 -9.43
CA ILE A 561 -40.18 -3.53 -8.15
C ILE A 561 -38.88 -2.78 -8.46
N THR A 562 -38.58 -1.75 -7.68
CA THR A 562 -37.30 -1.05 -7.73
C THR A 562 -36.75 -0.84 -6.33
N ALA A 563 -35.44 -1.07 -6.20
CA ALA A 563 -34.66 -0.77 -5.03
C ALA A 563 -34.13 0.66 -5.23
N ASN A 564 -34.38 1.53 -4.27
CA ASN A 564 -33.95 2.91 -4.34
C ASN A 564 -32.99 3.13 -3.19
N GLU A 565 -31.71 3.31 -3.51
CA GLU A 565 -30.61 3.33 -2.54
C GLU A 565 -30.81 4.41 -1.50
N GLY A 566 -31.20 5.61 -1.94
CA GLY A 566 -31.21 6.77 -1.07
C GLY A 566 -29.81 7.23 -0.66
N GLU A 567 -28.79 6.99 -1.50
CA GLU A 567 -27.41 7.38 -1.24
C GLU A 567 -27.28 8.87 -0.85
N PRO A 568 -26.51 9.20 0.20
CA PRO A 568 -26.24 10.58 0.57
C PRO A 568 -25.40 11.31 -0.48
N ASN A 569 -25.50 12.65 -0.48
CA ASN A 569 -24.58 13.42 -1.30
C ASN A 569 -23.13 13.31 -0.77
N ASP A 570 -22.14 13.62 -1.62
CA ASP A 570 -20.70 13.57 -1.31
C ASP A 570 -20.33 14.14 0.07
N ALA A 571 -20.96 15.26 0.46
CA ALA A 571 -20.69 15.96 1.71
C ALA A 571 -21.44 15.40 2.93
N TYR A 572 -22.29 14.38 2.76
CA TYR A 572 -23.20 13.83 3.78
C TYR A 572 -24.10 14.90 4.43
N THR A 573 -24.51 15.90 3.66
CA THR A 573 -25.40 17.00 4.11
C THR A 573 -26.85 16.76 3.76
N VAL A 574 -27.11 15.96 2.72
CA VAL A 574 -28.43 15.46 2.33
C VAL A 574 -28.30 13.95 2.25
N ASP A 575 -29.06 13.25 3.10
CA ASP A 575 -29.01 11.80 3.30
C ASP A 575 -30.46 11.28 3.27
N PRO A 576 -31.01 10.99 2.08
CA PRO A 576 -32.36 10.44 1.94
C PRO A 576 -32.52 9.10 2.67
N GLU A 577 -33.76 8.64 2.82
CA GLU A 577 -33.98 7.26 3.27
C GLU A 577 -33.98 6.32 2.08
N GLY A 578 -33.30 5.17 2.21
CA GLY A 578 -33.44 4.07 1.27
C GLY A 578 -34.88 3.53 1.28
N THR A 579 -35.39 3.14 0.12
CA THR A 579 -36.78 2.68 -0.02
C THR A 579 -36.93 1.61 -1.09
N ILE A 580 -38.07 0.92 -1.10
CA ILE A 580 -38.43 -0.04 -2.15
C ILE A 580 -39.77 0.36 -2.74
N SER A 581 -39.86 0.54 -4.06
CA SER A 581 -41.12 0.89 -4.73
C SER A 581 -41.70 -0.29 -5.49
N ILE A 582 -42.99 -0.54 -5.32
CA ILE A 582 -43.77 -1.58 -6.01
C ILE A 582 -44.81 -0.89 -6.90
N ILE A 583 -44.77 -1.17 -8.19
CA ILE A 583 -45.64 -0.60 -9.22
C ILE A 583 -46.58 -1.69 -9.71
N ASP A 584 -47.88 -1.53 -9.48
CA ASP A 584 -48.90 -2.44 -10.00
C ASP A 584 -49.22 -2.13 -11.46
N ILE A 585 -48.86 -3.05 -12.36
CA ILE A 585 -49.06 -2.92 -13.81
C ILE A 585 -50.13 -3.87 -14.34
N SER A 586 -50.90 -4.53 -13.47
CA SER A 586 -51.95 -5.48 -13.86
C SER A 586 -53.06 -4.87 -14.74
N GLY A 587 -53.30 -3.56 -14.61
CA GLY A 587 -54.22 -2.79 -15.45
C GLY A 587 -53.65 -2.37 -16.82
N GLY A 588 -52.41 -2.75 -17.12
CA GLY A 588 -51.66 -2.37 -18.33
C GLY A 588 -50.99 -0.99 -18.23
N ILE A 589 -49.85 -0.83 -18.91
CA ILE A 589 -49.00 0.38 -18.85
C ILE A 589 -49.74 1.66 -19.30
N GLY A 590 -50.65 1.57 -20.27
CA GLY A 590 -51.41 2.73 -20.75
C GLY A 590 -52.31 3.37 -19.70
N ASN A 591 -52.78 2.58 -18.72
CA ASN A 591 -53.62 3.04 -17.60
C ASN A 591 -52.81 3.38 -16.36
N LEU A 592 -51.49 3.23 -16.41
CA LEU A 592 -50.63 3.44 -15.25
C LEU A 592 -50.65 4.91 -14.83
N THR A 593 -50.78 5.13 -13.52
CA THR A 593 -50.73 6.44 -12.86
C THR A 593 -49.92 6.35 -11.58
N GLN A 594 -49.63 7.49 -10.94
CA GLN A 594 -48.89 7.50 -9.68
C GLN A 594 -49.58 6.72 -8.56
N SER A 595 -50.92 6.57 -8.57
CA SER A 595 -51.63 5.80 -7.55
C SER A 595 -51.37 4.28 -7.61
N ASN A 596 -50.72 3.81 -8.68
CA ASN A 596 -50.31 2.42 -8.81
C ASN A 596 -48.97 2.12 -8.11
N VAL A 597 -48.24 3.16 -7.70
CA VAL A 597 -46.95 3.04 -7.00
C VAL A 597 -47.19 2.96 -5.50
N THR A 598 -46.51 2.03 -4.85
CA THR A 598 -46.45 1.90 -3.39
C THR A 598 -44.98 1.90 -2.98
N THR A 599 -44.53 2.93 -2.27
CA THR A 599 -43.16 3.03 -1.76
C THR A 599 -43.11 2.60 -0.30
N LEU A 600 -42.20 1.69 0.01
CA LEU A 600 -41.96 1.11 1.32
C LEU A 600 -40.71 1.75 1.93
N ASN A 601 -40.79 2.12 3.20
CA ASN A 601 -39.66 2.66 3.97
C ASN A 601 -39.25 1.71 5.11
N PHE A 602 -38.11 1.99 5.73
CA PHE A 602 -37.53 1.17 6.79
C PHE A 602 -37.77 1.71 8.21
N ASN A 603 -38.59 2.75 8.40
CA ASN A 603 -38.70 3.45 9.70
C ASN A 603 -39.10 2.52 10.86
N SER A 604 -39.85 1.45 10.61
CA SER A 604 -40.20 0.46 11.64
C SER A 604 -39.00 -0.29 12.23
N PHE A 605 -37.85 -0.25 11.55
CA PHE A 605 -36.60 -0.91 11.95
C PHE A 605 -35.62 0.04 12.65
N ASP A 606 -35.85 1.36 12.67
CA ASP A 606 -34.96 2.33 13.32
C ASP A 606 -34.77 2.05 14.82
N SER A 607 -35.78 1.50 15.48
CA SER A 607 -35.72 1.09 16.89
C SER A 607 -35.01 -0.26 17.14
N GLN A 608 -34.65 -0.99 16.08
CA GLN A 608 -34.13 -2.36 16.13
C GLN A 608 -32.62 -2.46 15.86
N VAL A 609 -31.91 -1.33 15.77
CA VAL A 609 -30.47 -1.28 15.43
C VAL A 609 -29.66 -2.31 16.22
N ALA A 610 -29.77 -2.34 17.56
CA ALA A 610 -28.99 -3.25 18.39
C ALA A 610 -29.29 -4.74 18.11
N ALA A 611 -30.54 -5.10 17.82
CA ALA A 611 -30.91 -6.47 17.49
C ALA A 611 -30.39 -6.87 16.10
N LEU A 612 -30.45 -5.95 15.13
CA LEU A 612 -29.99 -6.17 13.78
C LEU A 612 -28.46 -6.24 13.70
N THR A 613 -27.74 -5.35 14.36
CA THR A 613 -26.26 -5.38 14.37
C THR A 613 -25.72 -6.64 15.06
N ALA A 614 -26.45 -7.20 16.04
CA ALA A 614 -26.13 -8.49 16.63
C ALA A 614 -26.22 -9.67 15.64
N THR A 615 -26.95 -9.53 14.53
CA THR A 615 -26.97 -10.52 13.43
C THR A 615 -25.83 -10.34 12.43
N GLY A 616 -25.02 -9.28 12.57
CA GLY A 616 -23.96 -8.92 11.64
C GLY A 616 -24.38 -7.90 10.57
N LEU A 617 -25.56 -7.29 10.70
CA LEU A 617 -25.88 -6.08 9.93
C LEU A 617 -24.91 -4.96 10.32
N ARG A 618 -24.51 -4.15 9.34
CA ARG A 618 -23.67 -2.97 9.55
C ARG A 618 -24.53 -1.72 9.59
N LYS A 619 -24.37 -0.96 10.68
CA LYS A 619 -24.76 0.45 10.73
C LYS A 619 -23.48 1.28 10.76
N ILE A 620 -23.23 2.05 9.70
CA ILE A 620 -21.95 2.69 9.43
C ILE A 620 -21.90 4.08 10.06
N ARG A 621 -22.94 4.88 9.80
CA ARG A 621 -23.04 6.24 10.30
C ARG A 621 -23.73 6.25 11.67
N THR A 622 -23.13 6.97 12.61
CA THR A 622 -23.66 7.12 13.97
C THR A 622 -24.62 8.31 14.11
N ASN A 623 -24.65 9.22 13.14
CA ASN A 623 -25.39 10.48 13.17
C ASN A 623 -26.61 10.53 12.22
N ASN A 624 -27.03 9.38 11.67
CA ASN A 624 -28.25 9.22 10.88
C ASN A 624 -29.11 8.06 11.43
N THR A 625 -30.38 7.98 10.99
CA THR A 625 -31.25 6.84 11.35
C THR A 625 -30.77 5.55 10.69
N LEU A 626 -31.33 4.39 11.05
CA LEU A 626 -31.03 3.17 10.29
C LEU A 626 -31.60 3.29 8.87
N SER A 627 -32.80 3.84 8.72
CA SER A 627 -33.47 3.99 7.42
C SER A 627 -32.71 4.87 6.43
N GLN A 628 -31.93 5.84 6.90
CA GLN A 628 -31.02 6.64 6.06
C GLN A 628 -29.72 5.88 5.72
N ASP A 629 -29.27 5.00 6.60
CA ASP A 629 -28.02 4.27 6.40
C ASP A 629 -28.19 3.02 5.51
N LEU A 630 -29.42 2.54 5.39
CA LEU A 630 -29.80 1.38 4.58
C LEU A 630 -29.92 1.76 3.10
N GLU A 631 -29.09 1.16 2.26
CA GLU A 631 -29.07 1.37 0.79
C GLU A 631 -29.51 0.08 0.08
N PRO A 632 -30.78 -0.02 -0.38
CA PRO A 632 -31.25 -1.15 -1.17
C PRO A 632 -30.73 -1.10 -2.61
N GLU A 633 -30.20 -2.21 -3.09
CA GLU A 633 -29.49 -2.27 -4.37
C GLU A 633 -30.08 -3.37 -5.28
N TYR A 634 -29.86 -4.65 -4.97
CA TYR A 634 -30.25 -5.76 -5.86
C TYR A 634 -31.53 -6.49 -5.41
N ILE A 635 -32.35 -6.94 -6.36
CA ILE A 635 -33.67 -7.55 -6.14
C ILE A 635 -33.75 -8.93 -6.78
N THR A 636 -34.27 -9.91 -6.05
CA THR A 636 -34.72 -11.19 -6.60
C THR A 636 -36.13 -11.53 -6.13
N VAL A 637 -36.96 -12.10 -7.01
CA VAL A 637 -38.39 -12.35 -6.76
C VAL A 637 -38.68 -13.85 -6.78
N SER A 638 -39.44 -14.33 -5.79
CA SER A 638 -39.87 -15.73 -5.72
C SER A 638 -40.71 -16.13 -6.93
N ALA A 639 -40.56 -17.38 -7.38
CA ALA A 639 -41.24 -17.87 -8.59
C ALA A 639 -42.78 -17.74 -8.56
N ASP A 640 -43.39 -17.73 -7.37
CA ASP A 640 -44.84 -17.54 -7.16
C ASP A 640 -45.28 -16.07 -7.07
N SER A 641 -44.35 -15.12 -7.26
CA SER A 641 -44.58 -13.68 -7.20
C SER A 641 -45.14 -13.17 -5.85
N GLN A 642 -44.95 -13.92 -4.77
CA GLN A 642 -45.46 -13.55 -3.43
C GLN A 642 -44.41 -12.83 -2.57
N LYS A 643 -43.12 -13.11 -2.79
CA LYS A 643 -42.03 -12.59 -1.97
C LYS A 643 -40.91 -12.04 -2.85
N ALA A 644 -40.22 -11.02 -2.37
CA ALA A 644 -38.95 -10.59 -2.93
C ALA A 644 -37.90 -10.49 -1.81
N TRP A 645 -36.64 -10.64 -2.18
CA TRP A 645 -35.49 -10.36 -1.34
C TRP A 645 -34.70 -9.24 -1.98
N VAL A 646 -34.29 -8.28 -1.18
CA VAL A 646 -33.52 -7.11 -1.61
C VAL A 646 -32.23 -7.03 -0.80
N THR A 647 -31.07 -6.95 -1.45
CA THR A 647 -29.79 -6.74 -0.76
C THR A 647 -29.71 -5.33 -0.21
N LEU A 648 -29.08 -5.20 0.95
CA LEU A 648 -28.70 -3.95 1.58
C LEU A 648 -27.16 -4.05 1.71
N GLN A 649 -26.49 -3.75 0.62
CA GLN A 649 -25.16 -4.26 0.30
C GLN A 649 -24.12 -3.76 1.30
N GLU A 650 -23.94 -2.44 1.40
CA GLU A 650 -23.07 -1.77 2.37
C GLU A 650 -23.46 -2.13 3.81
N ASN A 651 -24.73 -2.48 4.06
CA ASN A 651 -25.21 -2.87 5.37
C ASN A 651 -25.04 -4.37 5.67
N ASN A 652 -24.50 -5.17 4.75
CA ASN A 652 -24.31 -6.61 4.88
C ASN A 652 -25.60 -7.33 5.31
N ALA A 653 -26.72 -7.02 4.65
CA ALA A 653 -28.03 -7.51 5.03
C ALA A 653 -28.96 -7.78 3.84
N VAL A 654 -30.09 -8.44 4.13
CA VAL A 654 -31.16 -8.70 3.17
C VAL A 654 -32.51 -8.30 3.77
N ALA A 655 -33.29 -7.53 3.01
CA ALA A 655 -34.68 -7.21 3.31
C ALA A 655 -35.64 -8.21 2.66
N GLU A 656 -36.69 -8.61 3.39
CA GLU A 656 -37.72 -9.54 2.92
C GLU A 656 -39.03 -8.80 2.65
N ILE A 657 -39.50 -8.82 1.40
CA ILE A 657 -40.68 -8.05 0.98
C ILE A 657 -41.84 -8.99 0.71
N ASN A 658 -42.98 -8.73 1.35
CA ASN A 658 -44.23 -9.40 1.02
C ASN A 658 -44.95 -8.60 -0.07
N LEU A 659 -45.09 -9.18 -1.26
CA LEU A 659 -45.64 -8.52 -2.44
C LEU A 659 -47.18 -8.50 -2.46
N ALA A 660 -47.83 -9.34 -1.65
CA ALA A 660 -49.29 -9.35 -1.50
C ALA A 660 -49.75 -8.23 -0.57
N THR A 661 -49.10 -8.08 0.58
CA THR A 661 -49.41 -7.01 1.55
C THR A 661 -48.69 -5.70 1.26
N LYS A 662 -47.68 -5.72 0.38
CA LYS A 662 -46.79 -4.58 0.07
C LYS A 662 -46.14 -4.04 1.34
N THR A 663 -45.42 -4.89 2.06
CA THR A 663 -44.75 -4.55 3.33
C THR A 663 -43.36 -5.17 3.41
N ILE A 664 -42.44 -4.47 4.07
CA ILE A 664 -41.15 -5.04 4.47
C ILE A 664 -41.41 -5.93 5.70
N SER A 665 -41.26 -7.23 5.53
CA SER A 665 -41.58 -8.25 6.54
C SER A 665 -40.43 -8.53 7.52
N GLY A 666 -39.20 -8.15 7.15
CA GLY A 666 -38.04 -8.24 8.02
C GLY A 666 -36.75 -7.81 7.33
N ILE A 667 -35.73 -7.58 8.14
CA ILE A 667 -34.33 -7.41 7.73
C ILE A 667 -33.51 -8.40 8.54
N TRP A 668 -32.50 -8.99 7.94
CA TRP A 668 -31.54 -9.82 8.66
C TRP A 668 -30.13 -9.63 8.10
N GLY A 669 -29.15 -9.54 9.00
CA GLY A 669 -27.75 -9.42 8.66
C GLY A 669 -27.15 -10.78 8.30
N LEU A 670 -26.09 -10.75 7.48
CA LEU A 670 -25.45 -11.96 6.95
C LEU A 670 -24.33 -12.51 7.85
N GLY A 671 -24.02 -11.85 8.97
CA GLY A 671 -22.90 -12.23 9.82
C GLY A 671 -21.54 -11.83 9.23
N LYS A 672 -20.48 -12.50 9.70
CA LYS A 672 -19.09 -12.32 9.24
C LYS A 672 -18.46 -13.67 8.96
N LYS A 673 -17.66 -13.77 7.90
CA LYS A 673 -16.78 -14.89 7.61
C LYS A 673 -15.51 -14.78 8.46
N ASP A 674 -15.16 -15.87 9.14
CA ASP A 674 -13.93 -15.95 9.94
C ASP A 674 -12.76 -16.41 9.08
N MET A 675 -11.89 -15.48 8.70
CA MET A 675 -10.74 -15.73 7.82
C MET A 675 -9.58 -16.43 8.54
N SER A 676 -9.71 -16.72 9.84
CA SER A 676 -8.73 -17.49 10.59
C SER A 676 -8.95 -19.01 10.50
N LEU A 677 -10.10 -19.44 9.97
CA LEU A 677 -10.47 -20.85 9.89
C LEU A 677 -9.96 -21.51 8.60
N PRO A 678 -9.50 -22.77 8.66
CA PRO A 678 -9.09 -23.51 7.47
C PRO A 678 -10.14 -23.48 6.34
N GLY A 679 -9.68 -23.23 5.11
CA GLY A 679 -10.55 -23.08 3.93
C GLY A 679 -11.02 -21.65 3.65
N ASN A 680 -10.76 -20.70 4.54
CA ASN A 680 -11.03 -19.27 4.36
C ASN A 680 -9.73 -18.45 4.18
N GLY A 681 -8.67 -19.08 3.68
CA GLY A 681 -7.41 -18.38 3.42
C GLY A 681 -7.57 -17.31 2.34
N PHE A 682 -6.71 -16.31 2.36
CA PHE A 682 -6.67 -15.28 1.33
C PHE A 682 -5.26 -14.69 1.18
N ASP A 683 -4.94 -14.23 -0.02
CA ASP A 683 -3.72 -13.45 -0.25
C ASP A 683 -3.96 -11.98 0.16
N ALA A 684 -3.35 -11.58 1.28
CA ALA A 684 -3.66 -10.34 1.98
C ALA A 684 -2.74 -9.15 1.64
N SER A 685 -1.56 -9.41 1.09
CA SER A 685 -0.53 -8.40 0.84
C SER A 685 -0.26 -8.26 -0.64
N ASP A 686 -0.20 -7.03 -1.15
CA ASP A 686 0.34 -6.71 -2.48
C ASP A 686 1.85 -6.39 -2.45
N ASN A 687 2.51 -6.51 -1.30
CA ASN A 687 3.87 -6.00 -1.07
C ASN A 687 4.89 -7.05 -0.58
N ASN A 688 4.70 -8.31 -1.00
CA ASN A 688 5.65 -9.39 -0.74
C ASN A 688 6.12 -10.11 -2.03
N GLY A 689 5.51 -9.79 -3.18
CA GLY A 689 5.85 -10.36 -4.50
C GLY A 689 5.42 -11.83 -4.73
N GLU A 690 4.75 -12.47 -3.78
CA GLU A 690 4.41 -13.90 -3.81
C GLU A 690 2.90 -14.09 -3.62
N ILE A 691 2.29 -15.08 -4.26
CA ILE A 691 0.89 -15.46 -3.99
C ILE A 691 0.87 -16.37 -2.75
N LEU A 692 0.33 -15.89 -1.64
CA LEU A 692 0.32 -16.58 -0.34
C LEU A 692 -1.07 -16.53 0.28
N ILE A 693 -1.88 -17.54 -0.02
CA ILE A 693 -3.25 -17.68 0.46
C ILE A 693 -3.20 -18.33 1.86
N ALA A 694 -3.18 -17.48 2.88
CA ALA A 694 -3.03 -17.88 4.28
C ALA A 694 -4.23 -17.43 5.12
N ASN A 695 -4.39 -18.05 6.29
CA ASN A 695 -5.41 -17.66 7.27
C ASN A 695 -4.91 -16.54 8.17
N TRP A 696 -5.77 -15.57 8.47
CA TRP A 696 -5.45 -14.40 9.30
C TRP A 696 -6.55 -14.14 10.33
N PRO A 697 -6.25 -13.48 11.47
CA PRO A 697 -7.25 -13.10 12.47
C PRO A 697 -8.11 -11.91 12.00
N VAL A 698 -8.80 -12.10 10.87
CA VAL A 698 -9.66 -11.12 10.19
C VAL A 698 -11.08 -11.68 10.14
N LYS A 699 -12.08 -10.82 10.35
CA LYS A 699 -13.49 -11.12 10.06
C LYS A 699 -13.94 -10.31 8.85
N ALA A 700 -14.37 -10.98 7.79
CA ALA A 700 -14.87 -10.32 6.58
C ALA A 700 -16.39 -10.29 6.59
N TYR A 701 -16.98 -9.12 6.33
CA TYR A 701 -18.41 -9.03 5.99
C TYR A 701 -18.65 -9.60 4.58
N TYR A 702 -19.84 -10.15 4.32
CA TYR A 702 -20.18 -10.71 3.01
C TYR A 702 -20.44 -9.62 1.99
N ILE A 703 -21.24 -8.61 2.35
CA ILE A 703 -21.54 -7.44 1.50
C ILE A 703 -22.15 -7.90 0.16
N PRO A 704 -23.43 -8.31 0.19
CA PRO A 704 -24.05 -9.05 -0.89
C PRO A 704 -24.38 -8.11 -2.05
N ASP A 705 -23.59 -8.18 -3.12
CA ASP A 705 -23.73 -7.34 -4.30
C ASP A 705 -24.93 -7.81 -5.15
N ALA A 706 -24.76 -8.82 -6.02
CA ALA A 706 -25.90 -9.47 -6.65
C ALA A 706 -26.55 -10.57 -5.78
N VAL A 707 -27.86 -10.77 -5.98
CA VAL A 707 -28.63 -11.88 -5.39
C VAL A 707 -29.53 -12.60 -6.40
N GLN A 708 -29.60 -13.92 -6.29
CA GLN A 708 -30.60 -14.75 -6.97
C GLN A 708 -31.27 -15.73 -6.01
N ASN A 709 -32.53 -16.09 -6.27
CA ASN A 709 -33.24 -17.09 -5.49
C ASN A 709 -33.59 -18.34 -6.30
N TYR A 710 -33.67 -19.47 -5.61
CA TYR A 710 -34.19 -20.72 -6.13
C TYR A 710 -34.80 -21.54 -5.00
N LYS A 711 -35.51 -22.62 -5.38
CA LYS A 711 -36.28 -23.43 -4.44
C LYS A 711 -35.97 -24.90 -4.61
N ILE A 712 -35.71 -25.59 -3.50
CA ILE A 712 -35.61 -27.06 -3.46
C ILE A 712 -36.71 -27.57 -2.54
N GLY A 713 -37.63 -28.36 -3.12
CA GLY A 713 -38.84 -28.78 -2.40
C GLY A 713 -39.64 -27.56 -1.92
N ASN A 714 -39.74 -27.39 -0.60
CA ASN A 714 -40.45 -26.25 0.02
C ASN A 714 -39.54 -25.16 0.55
N THR A 715 -38.22 -25.34 0.49
CA THR A 715 -37.24 -24.42 1.09
C THR A 715 -36.71 -23.44 0.05
N ASN A 716 -36.75 -22.16 0.39
CA ASN A 716 -36.18 -21.09 -0.43
C ASN A 716 -34.70 -20.91 -0.08
N TYR A 717 -33.90 -20.72 -1.12
CA TYR A 717 -32.48 -20.41 -0.99
C TYR A 717 -32.19 -19.13 -1.77
N ILE A 718 -31.23 -18.35 -1.26
CA ILE A 718 -30.63 -17.23 -1.99
C ILE A 718 -29.15 -17.50 -2.20
N VAL A 719 -28.63 -17.04 -3.33
CA VAL A 719 -27.22 -17.07 -3.70
C VAL A 719 -26.75 -15.62 -3.83
N THR A 720 -25.68 -15.27 -3.12
CA THR A 720 -25.10 -13.92 -3.13
C THR A 720 -23.67 -13.94 -3.63
N ALA A 721 -23.28 -12.91 -4.38
CA ALA A 721 -21.89 -12.56 -4.61
C ALA A 721 -21.41 -11.64 -3.49
N ASN A 722 -20.25 -11.94 -2.89
CA ASN A 722 -19.83 -11.35 -1.61
C ASN A 722 -18.64 -10.41 -1.78
N GLU A 723 -18.87 -9.25 -2.38
CA GLU A 723 -17.87 -8.24 -2.68
C GLU A 723 -18.34 -6.90 -2.18
N GLY A 724 -19.37 -6.36 -2.85
CA GLY A 724 -20.05 -5.09 -2.73
C GLY A 724 -19.30 -3.89 -2.17
N ASP A 725 -19.85 -2.71 -2.37
CA ASP A 725 -19.16 -1.48 -2.06
C ASP A 725 -19.08 -1.13 -0.57
N GLU A 726 -18.17 -0.21 -0.30
CA GLU A 726 -17.90 0.34 1.01
C GLU A 726 -18.32 1.81 1.03
N LYS A 727 -18.77 2.34 2.18
CA LYS A 727 -19.17 3.75 2.24
C LYS A 727 -17.92 4.66 2.21
N ASP A 728 -17.54 5.09 1.01
CA ASP A 728 -16.36 5.90 0.73
C ASP A 728 -16.68 7.08 -0.20
N LEU A 729 -17.33 8.11 0.34
CA LEU A 729 -17.60 9.38 -0.35
C LEU A 729 -16.61 10.47 0.11
N SER A 730 -16.55 11.59 -0.62
CA SER A 730 -15.61 12.68 -0.33
C SER A 730 -15.71 13.23 1.11
N GLY A 731 -16.91 13.26 1.69
CA GLY A 731 -17.20 13.73 3.04
C GLY A 731 -17.11 12.68 4.14
N TYR A 732 -16.98 11.40 3.80
CA TYR A 732 -16.84 10.30 4.75
C TYR A 732 -16.23 9.06 4.10
N SER A 733 -15.18 8.53 4.71
CA SER A 733 -14.55 7.28 4.30
C SER A 733 -14.41 6.37 5.50
N GLU A 734 -14.93 5.15 5.40
CA GLU A 734 -14.62 4.09 6.36
C GLU A 734 -13.33 3.33 6.02
N ARG A 735 -12.76 3.58 4.84
CA ARG A 735 -11.61 2.83 4.33
C ARG A 735 -10.35 3.19 5.12
N THR A 736 -9.72 2.18 5.71
CA THR A 736 -8.38 2.31 6.30
C THR A 736 -7.55 1.06 6.01
N THR A 737 -6.39 0.92 6.65
CA THR A 737 -5.53 -0.27 6.56
C THR A 737 -5.08 -0.71 7.94
N VAL A 738 -4.79 -1.99 8.12
CA VAL A 738 -4.32 -2.54 9.41
C VAL A 738 -3.06 -1.82 9.91
N GLY A 739 -2.15 -1.45 8.99
CA GLY A 739 -0.90 -0.76 9.31
C GLY A 739 -1.03 0.75 9.57
N ALA A 740 -2.22 1.34 9.46
CA ALA A 740 -2.42 2.75 9.73
C ALA A 740 -2.12 3.08 11.21
N ASN A 741 -1.54 4.25 11.45
CA ASN A 741 -1.26 4.73 12.81
C ASN A 741 -2.55 5.02 13.60
N THR A 742 -3.66 5.28 12.90
CA THR A 742 -4.99 5.53 13.49
C THR A 742 -5.79 4.25 13.73
N TYR A 743 -5.32 3.09 13.26
CA TYR A 743 -5.99 1.79 13.47
C TYR A 743 -5.23 1.00 14.53
N THR A 744 -5.37 1.37 15.80
CA THR A 744 -4.66 0.73 16.91
C THR A 744 -5.34 -0.59 17.27
N LEU A 745 -4.58 -1.68 17.34
CA LEU A 745 -5.12 -2.98 17.73
C LEU A 745 -5.01 -3.12 19.24
N ASP A 746 -6.05 -3.65 19.89
CA ASP A 746 -6.02 -3.95 21.32
C ASP A 746 -4.79 -4.84 21.65
N PRO A 747 -3.90 -4.42 22.56
CA PRO A 747 -2.66 -5.14 22.84
C PRO A 747 -2.84 -6.45 23.62
N ALA A 748 -3.96 -6.65 24.31
CA ALA A 748 -4.31 -7.89 24.97
C ALA A 748 -4.83 -8.95 23.99
N LEU A 749 -5.58 -8.54 22.96
CA LEU A 749 -6.10 -9.42 21.91
C LEU A 749 -5.09 -9.64 20.78
N PHE A 750 -4.27 -8.64 20.47
CA PHE A 750 -3.26 -8.66 19.41
C PHE A 750 -1.86 -8.30 19.94
N PRO A 751 -1.26 -9.07 20.88
CA PRO A 751 0.11 -8.84 21.34
C PRO A 751 1.15 -8.88 20.22
N GLN A 752 0.80 -9.47 19.07
CA GLN A 752 1.57 -9.56 17.84
C GLN A 752 1.30 -8.42 16.83
N ALA A 753 0.71 -7.30 17.25
CA ALA A 753 0.30 -6.22 16.35
C ALA A 753 1.41 -5.75 15.38
N SER A 754 2.67 -5.72 15.80
CA SER A 754 3.79 -5.35 14.92
C SER A 754 3.97 -6.29 13.72
N VAL A 755 3.73 -7.60 13.91
CA VAL A 755 3.79 -8.61 12.84
C VAL A 755 2.59 -8.48 11.91
N LEU A 756 1.38 -8.32 12.47
CA LEU A 756 0.16 -8.13 11.68
C LEU A 756 0.27 -6.88 10.81
N LYS A 757 0.77 -5.77 11.39
CA LYS A 757 0.95 -4.48 10.72
C LYS A 757 2.12 -4.44 9.74
N ALA A 758 2.92 -5.50 9.62
CA ALA A 758 4.00 -5.54 8.65
C ALA A 758 3.42 -5.52 7.21
N SER A 759 4.01 -4.72 6.33
CA SER A 759 3.44 -4.51 4.98
C SER A 759 3.43 -5.77 4.09
N HIS A 760 4.32 -6.74 4.37
CA HIS A 760 4.35 -8.05 3.70
C HIS A 760 3.32 -9.05 4.27
N ASN A 761 2.63 -8.68 5.36
CA ASN A 761 1.50 -9.38 5.99
C ASN A 761 0.22 -8.53 5.79
N LEU A 762 -0.52 -8.18 6.85
CA LEU A 762 -1.77 -7.42 6.75
C LEU A 762 -1.58 -5.89 6.67
N GLY A 763 -0.36 -5.36 6.84
CA GLY A 763 -0.16 -3.91 7.04
C GLY A 763 -0.80 -3.01 5.99
N ARG A 764 -0.92 -3.48 4.74
CA ARG A 764 -1.56 -2.74 3.63
C ARG A 764 -2.99 -3.19 3.33
N PHE A 765 -3.45 -4.27 3.97
CA PHE A 765 -4.78 -4.84 3.79
C PHE A 765 -5.85 -3.85 4.24
N ARG A 766 -6.85 -3.64 3.38
CA ARG A 766 -7.96 -2.71 3.60
C ARG A 766 -8.92 -3.28 4.62
N VAL A 767 -9.33 -2.43 5.55
CA VAL A 767 -10.24 -2.74 6.65
C VAL A 767 -11.15 -1.54 6.90
N SER A 768 -12.25 -1.75 7.61
CA SER A 768 -13.20 -0.71 7.98
C SER A 768 -12.79 -0.05 9.29
N SER A 769 -12.78 1.28 9.34
CA SER A 769 -12.67 2.05 10.60
C SER A 769 -14.02 2.24 11.29
N ALA A 770 -15.13 1.88 10.65
CA ALA A 770 -16.49 2.03 11.19
C ALA A 770 -16.90 0.85 12.08
N THR A 771 -16.18 -0.27 12.02
CA THR A 771 -16.49 -1.51 12.74
C THR A 771 -15.24 -2.11 13.37
N GLY A 772 -15.40 -2.98 14.37
CA GLY A 772 -14.29 -3.71 15.02
C GLY A 772 -13.85 -3.16 16.37
N ASN A 773 -14.27 -1.94 16.72
CA ASN A 773 -14.22 -1.39 18.08
C ASN A 773 -15.56 -1.69 18.78
N THR A 774 -15.50 -2.43 19.88
CA THR A 774 -16.64 -3.08 20.53
C THR A 774 -16.91 -2.59 21.96
N ASP A 775 -15.97 -1.87 22.57
CA ASP A 775 -16.13 -1.26 23.89
C ASP A 775 -16.05 0.28 23.90
N ALA A 776 -15.93 0.88 22.70
CA ALA A 776 -15.93 2.32 22.45
C ALA A 776 -14.70 3.06 23.00
N ASP A 777 -13.55 2.40 23.14
CA ASP A 777 -12.27 3.06 23.38
C ASP A 777 -11.57 3.48 22.06
N ALA A 778 -10.23 3.63 22.03
CA ALA A 778 -9.50 4.01 20.81
C ALA A 778 -8.89 2.81 20.05
N ASP A 779 -8.92 1.63 20.65
CA ASP A 779 -8.34 0.41 20.14
C ASP A 779 -9.42 -0.41 19.39
N PHE A 780 -8.98 -1.39 18.63
CA PHE A 780 -9.85 -2.30 17.87
C PHE A 780 -9.65 -3.72 18.41
N GLU A 781 -10.75 -4.33 18.85
CA GLU A 781 -10.81 -5.70 19.37
C GLU A 781 -10.95 -6.73 18.25
N GLU A 782 -11.38 -6.30 17.05
CA GLU A 782 -11.54 -7.14 15.88
C GLU A 782 -11.03 -6.43 14.61
N ILE A 783 -10.27 -7.16 13.79
CA ILE A 783 -9.90 -6.72 12.45
C ILE A 783 -11.04 -7.05 11.49
N THR A 784 -11.83 -6.05 11.10
CA THR A 784 -12.97 -6.21 10.20
C THR A 784 -12.68 -5.74 8.78
N ALA A 785 -12.94 -6.62 7.81
CA ALA A 785 -12.78 -6.33 6.38
C ALA A 785 -14.11 -6.44 5.64
N LEU A 786 -14.12 -5.90 4.42
CA LEU A 786 -15.25 -5.85 3.52
C LEU A 786 -14.98 -6.77 2.33
N GLY A 787 -16.01 -7.43 1.80
CA GLY A 787 -15.91 -8.48 0.79
C GLY A 787 -15.33 -9.80 1.31
N ALA A 788 -16.12 -10.87 1.26
CA ALA A 788 -15.72 -12.21 1.74
C ALA A 788 -14.94 -13.04 0.69
N ARG A 789 -14.74 -12.46 -0.52
CA ARG A 789 -13.98 -13.04 -1.66
C ARG A 789 -14.58 -14.34 -2.21
N SER A 790 -15.87 -14.54 -1.98
CA SER A 790 -16.59 -15.78 -2.19
C SER A 790 -17.98 -15.54 -2.75
N PHE A 791 -18.69 -16.61 -3.07
CA PHE A 791 -20.15 -16.60 -3.13
C PHE A 791 -20.72 -17.42 -1.98
N SER A 792 -21.93 -17.07 -1.56
CA SER A 792 -22.64 -17.76 -0.47
C SER A 792 -24.00 -18.27 -0.90
N ILE A 793 -24.44 -19.36 -0.27
CA ILE A 793 -25.82 -19.86 -0.33
C ILE A 793 -26.42 -19.76 1.06
N PHE A 794 -27.53 -19.06 1.19
CA PHE A 794 -28.30 -18.98 2.44
C PHE A 794 -29.64 -19.69 2.28
N ASN A 795 -30.08 -20.34 3.35
CA ASN A 795 -31.47 -20.75 3.48
C ASN A 795 -32.28 -19.49 3.81
N ALA A 796 -33.12 -19.04 2.88
CA ALA A 796 -33.84 -17.78 3.01
C ALA A 796 -35.00 -17.86 4.01
N ASP A 797 -35.43 -19.06 4.40
CA ASP A 797 -36.50 -19.25 5.39
C ASP A 797 -35.94 -19.25 6.82
N THR A 798 -34.79 -19.88 7.05
CA THR A 798 -34.13 -19.97 8.36
C THR A 798 -33.03 -18.92 8.58
N LYS A 799 -32.63 -18.21 7.51
CA LYS A 799 -31.61 -17.15 7.49
C LYS A 799 -30.19 -17.66 7.79
N GLN A 800 -29.98 -18.98 7.69
CA GLN A 800 -28.70 -19.61 7.96
C GLN A 800 -27.85 -19.68 6.69
N LEU A 801 -26.55 -19.41 6.84
CA LEU A 801 -25.55 -19.74 5.82
C LEU A 801 -25.49 -21.26 5.66
N VAL A 802 -25.62 -21.74 4.42
CA VAL A 802 -25.58 -23.16 4.06
C VAL A 802 -24.22 -23.51 3.46
N TYR A 803 -23.69 -22.62 2.64
CA TYR A 803 -22.40 -22.81 1.98
C TYR A 803 -21.74 -21.46 1.70
N ASP A 804 -20.41 -21.43 1.79
CA ASP A 804 -19.55 -20.36 1.30
C ASP A 804 -18.40 -21.00 0.50
N SER A 805 -18.00 -20.40 -0.62
CA SER A 805 -16.95 -20.97 -1.47
C SER A 805 -15.54 -20.89 -0.89
N GLY A 806 -15.34 -20.27 0.26
CA GLY A 806 -14.08 -20.20 0.97
C GLY A 806 -13.00 -19.49 0.14
N ASP A 807 -11.84 -20.12 0.08
CA ASP A 807 -10.65 -19.71 -0.67
C ASP A 807 -10.60 -20.26 -2.12
N ARG A 808 -11.66 -20.97 -2.57
CA ARG A 808 -11.60 -21.77 -3.82
C ARG A 808 -11.36 -20.94 -5.07
N PHE A 809 -11.88 -19.71 -5.13
CA PHE A 809 -11.67 -18.82 -6.28
C PHE A 809 -10.19 -18.45 -6.41
N GLU A 810 -9.61 -17.90 -5.34
CA GLU A 810 -8.19 -17.51 -5.32
C GLU A 810 -7.27 -18.71 -5.58
N ARG A 811 -7.51 -19.87 -4.96
CA ARG A 811 -6.68 -21.07 -5.20
C ARG A 811 -6.73 -21.52 -6.65
N TYR A 812 -7.90 -21.51 -7.28
CA TYR A 812 -8.03 -21.89 -8.68
C TYR A 812 -7.29 -20.90 -9.60
N ILE A 813 -7.49 -19.60 -9.39
CA ILE A 813 -6.87 -18.54 -10.19
C ILE A 813 -5.35 -18.53 -9.97
N ALA A 814 -4.86 -18.73 -8.76
CA ALA A 814 -3.44 -18.80 -8.45
C ALA A 814 -2.74 -19.92 -9.23
N ALA A 815 -3.38 -21.10 -9.31
CA ALA A 815 -2.81 -22.26 -10.00
C ALA A 815 -2.89 -22.18 -11.52
N ASN A 816 -3.99 -21.64 -12.07
CA ASN A 816 -4.29 -21.72 -13.51
C ASN A 816 -4.15 -20.40 -14.26
N HIS A 817 -4.27 -19.27 -13.56
CA HIS A 817 -4.28 -17.92 -14.14
C HIS A 817 -3.42 -16.90 -13.33
N PRO A 818 -2.17 -17.24 -12.93
CA PRO A 818 -1.39 -16.43 -11.98
C PRO A 818 -1.08 -15.01 -12.46
N LEU A 819 -1.07 -14.75 -13.77
CA LEU A 819 -0.82 -13.43 -14.33
C LEU A 819 -1.94 -12.42 -14.03
N ILE A 820 -3.16 -12.91 -13.78
CA ILE A 820 -4.32 -12.07 -13.44
C ILE A 820 -4.82 -12.36 -12.02
N PHE A 821 -4.04 -13.05 -11.20
CA PHE A 821 -4.41 -13.34 -9.82
C PHE A 821 -4.66 -12.05 -9.05
N ASN A 822 -5.88 -11.83 -8.55
CA ASN A 822 -6.31 -10.60 -7.89
C ASN A 822 -5.90 -9.34 -8.67
N ALA A 823 -6.00 -9.38 -9.99
CA ALA A 823 -5.76 -8.22 -10.84
C ALA A 823 -6.92 -7.22 -10.75
N ASP A 824 -6.63 -5.97 -11.09
CA ASP A 824 -7.65 -4.91 -11.17
C ASP A 824 -8.43 -4.98 -12.51
N ASN A 825 -9.66 -4.48 -12.58
CA ASN A 825 -10.39 -4.44 -13.85
C ASN A 825 -9.75 -3.45 -14.85
N GLU A 826 -8.96 -2.49 -14.36
CA GLU A 826 -8.20 -1.52 -15.17
C GLU A 826 -6.77 -1.98 -15.53
N SER A 827 -6.30 -3.14 -15.05
CA SER A 827 -4.92 -3.58 -15.30
C SER A 827 -4.69 -5.08 -15.16
N ASN A 828 -3.78 -5.67 -15.96
CA ASN A 828 -3.39 -7.09 -15.81
C ASN A 828 -2.36 -7.32 -14.67
N GLY A 829 -2.12 -6.36 -13.79
CA GLY A 829 -1.14 -6.51 -12.71
C GLY A 829 -1.60 -7.51 -11.68
N ALA A 830 -0.90 -8.64 -11.54
CA ALA A 830 -1.16 -9.58 -10.46
C ALA A 830 -1.06 -8.88 -9.10
N LYS A 831 -1.96 -9.26 -8.19
CA LYS A 831 -2.05 -8.85 -6.78
C LYS A 831 -2.48 -7.41 -6.52
N ASN A 832 -2.92 -6.65 -7.54
CA ASN A 832 -3.39 -5.27 -7.33
C ASN A 832 -4.55 -5.17 -6.32
N ARG A 833 -5.41 -6.19 -6.29
CA ARG A 833 -6.56 -6.30 -5.38
C ARG A 833 -6.33 -7.22 -4.18
N SER A 834 -5.14 -7.81 -4.02
CA SER A 834 -4.82 -8.68 -2.87
C SER A 834 -4.93 -7.95 -1.54
N ARG A 835 -4.55 -6.67 -1.49
CA ARG A 835 -4.75 -5.83 -0.30
C ARG A 835 -6.20 -5.35 -0.12
N ALA A 836 -7.12 -5.67 -1.03
CA ALA A 836 -8.51 -5.18 -1.09
C ALA A 836 -9.51 -6.33 -0.98
N LYS A 837 -10.46 -6.52 -1.92
CA LYS A 837 -11.48 -7.59 -1.88
C LYS A 837 -11.15 -8.77 -2.84
N GLY A 838 -9.90 -8.83 -3.34
CA GLY A 838 -9.33 -10.01 -4.00
C GLY A 838 -9.86 -10.25 -5.42
N PRO A 839 -10.51 -11.40 -5.71
CA PRO A 839 -11.05 -11.71 -7.03
C PRO A 839 -12.32 -10.92 -7.39
N GLU A 840 -13.05 -10.47 -6.37
CA GLU A 840 -14.21 -9.58 -6.44
C GLU A 840 -15.42 -10.17 -7.22
N PRO A 841 -16.19 -11.10 -6.61
CA PRO A 841 -17.41 -11.65 -7.21
C PRO A 841 -18.57 -10.65 -7.18
N GLU A 842 -19.26 -10.49 -8.30
CA GLU A 842 -20.15 -9.34 -8.54
C GLU A 842 -21.59 -9.76 -8.89
N GLY A 843 -21.78 -10.25 -10.11
CA GLY A 843 -23.05 -10.70 -10.65
C GLY A 843 -23.33 -12.18 -10.40
N VAL A 844 -24.62 -12.52 -10.26
CA VAL A 844 -25.10 -13.90 -10.15
C VAL A 844 -26.26 -14.15 -11.12
N ALA A 845 -26.14 -15.21 -11.92
CA ALA A 845 -27.25 -15.81 -12.68
C ALA A 845 -27.43 -17.28 -12.29
N LEU A 846 -28.69 -17.75 -12.28
CA LEU A 846 -29.02 -19.15 -12.04
C LEU A 846 -29.68 -19.78 -13.27
N ALA A 847 -29.41 -21.06 -13.50
CA ALA A 847 -30.07 -21.84 -14.55
C ALA A 847 -30.35 -23.27 -14.11
N THR A 848 -31.48 -23.82 -14.56
CA THR A 848 -31.71 -25.27 -14.52
C THR A 848 -31.35 -25.87 -15.88
N ILE A 849 -30.31 -26.71 -15.91
CA ILE A 849 -29.80 -27.38 -17.10
C ILE A 849 -29.83 -28.88 -16.84
N SER A 850 -30.55 -29.63 -17.69
CA SER A 850 -30.70 -31.08 -17.56
C SER A 850 -31.17 -31.54 -16.15
N GLY A 851 -32.05 -30.75 -15.53
CA GLY A 851 -32.59 -31.03 -14.19
C GLY A 851 -31.69 -30.65 -13.02
N GLN A 852 -30.51 -30.08 -13.28
CA GLN A 852 -29.57 -29.61 -12.27
C GLN A 852 -29.54 -28.07 -12.23
N THR A 853 -29.39 -27.49 -11.04
CA THR A 853 -29.30 -26.04 -10.87
C THR A 853 -27.83 -25.61 -10.86
N TYR A 854 -27.49 -24.63 -11.69
CA TYR A 854 -26.17 -24.04 -11.77
C TYR A 854 -26.21 -22.56 -11.40
N ALA A 855 -25.17 -22.11 -10.69
CA ALA A 855 -24.86 -20.71 -10.47
C ALA A 855 -23.69 -20.30 -11.37
N PHE A 856 -23.82 -19.12 -11.98
CA PHE A 856 -22.80 -18.43 -12.75
C PHE A 856 -22.49 -17.13 -12.01
N ILE A 857 -21.24 -16.99 -11.57
CA ILE A 857 -20.80 -15.87 -10.73
C ILE A 857 -19.72 -15.11 -11.49
N THR A 858 -19.97 -13.85 -11.84
CA THR A 858 -18.95 -12.99 -12.48
C THR A 858 -17.92 -12.53 -11.46
N LEU A 859 -16.70 -12.28 -11.92
CA LEU A 859 -15.63 -11.66 -11.14
C LEU A 859 -15.29 -10.30 -11.77
N GLU A 860 -15.70 -9.20 -11.17
CA GLU A 860 -15.60 -7.86 -11.75
C GLU A 860 -14.14 -7.44 -11.97
N ARG A 861 -13.27 -7.62 -10.96
CA ARG A 861 -11.85 -7.27 -11.11
C ARG A 861 -11.04 -8.28 -11.87
N THR A 862 -10.91 -9.50 -11.32
CA THR A 862 -10.06 -10.52 -11.96
C THR A 862 -10.58 -10.90 -13.34
N GLY A 863 -11.88 -10.79 -13.57
CA GLY A 863 -12.54 -11.11 -14.82
C GLY A 863 -13.03 -12.56 -14.87
N GLY A 864 -13.99 -12.80 -15.76
CA GLY A 864 -14.54 -14.12 -16.05
C GLY A 864 -15.74 -14.52 -15.19
N VAL A 865 -16.15 -15.78 -15.37
CA VAL A 865 -17.34 -16.38 -14.76
C VAL A 865 -16.94 -17.70 -14.11
N MET A 866 -17.17 -17.82 -12.80
CA MET A 866 -17.12 -19.06 -12.03
C MET A 866 -18.45 -19.80 -12.16
N VAL A 867 -18.40 -21.12 -12.40
CA VAL A 867 -19.61 -21.94 -12.58
C VAL A 867 -19.68 -23.03 -11.52
N TYR A 868 -20.80 -23.12 -10.80
CA TYR A 868 -21.04 -24.11 -9.76
C TYR A 868 -22.35 -24.84 -10.00
N ASN A 869 -22.35 -26.16 -9.86
CA ASN A 869 -23.57 -26.93 -9.69
C ASN A 869 -24.00 -26.81 -8.22
N ILE A 870 -25.19 -26.26 -7.99
CA ILE A 870 -25.76 -25.98 -6.67
C ILE A 870 -27.06 -26.78 -6.43
N SER A 871 -27.29 -27.86 -7.19
CA SER A 871 -28.45 -28.75 -6.97
C SER A 871 -28.51 -29.28 -5.53
N ASP A 872 -27.36 -29.57 -4.93
CA ASP A 872 -27.22 -29.76 -3.49
C ASP A 872 -26.57 -28.50 -2.87
N PRO A 873 -27.34 -27.67 -2.16
CA PRO A 873 -26.85 -26.41 -1.60
C PRO A 873 -25.79 -26.64 -0.51
N ASN A 874 -25.72 -27.83 0.09
CA ASN A 874 -24.72 -28.15 1.12
C ASN A 874 -23.39 -28.61 0.51
N ASN A 875 -23.41 -29.10 -0.73
CA ASN A 875 -22.24 -29.61 -1.43
C ASN A 875 -22.14 -29.08 -2.88
N PRO A 876 -22.07 -27.75 -3.11
CA PRO A 876 -21.82 -27.20 -4.44
C PRO A 876 -20.55 -27.76 -5.09
N THR A 877 -20.65 -28.07 -6.39
CA THR A 877 -19.52 -28.62 -7.17
C THR A 877 -19.04 -27.59 -8.18
N PHE A 878 -17.74 -27.23 -8.10
CA PHE A 878 -17.11 -26.36 -9.09
C PHE A 878 -17.10 -27.04 -10.47
N THR A 879 -17.54 -26.32 -11.50
CA THR A 879 -17.82 -26.89 -12.81
C THR A 879 -16.89 -26.37 -13.89
N ASP A 880 -16.72 -25.05 -13.97
CA ASP A 880 -15.89 -24.40 -14.97
C ASP A 880 -15.52 -22.98 -14.51
N TYR A 881 -14.46 -22.42 -15.09
CA TYR A 881 -14.17 -20.99 -15.05
C TYR A 881 -13.69 -20.55 -16.42
N LYS A 882 -14.27 -19.47 -16.93
CA LYS A 882 -13.85 -18.86 -18.20
C LYS A 882 -13.75 -17.36 -18.08
N HIS A 883 -12.74 -16.82 -18.73
CA HIS A 883 -12.57 -15.39 -18.95
C HIS A 883 -12.20 -15.14 -20.42
N SER A 884 -12.55 -13.97 -20.93
CA SER A 884 -12.19 -13.48 -22.26
C SER A 884 -11.20 -12.32 -22.22
N ARG A 885 -10.70 -11.99 -21.03
CA ARG A 885 -9.61 -11.04 -20.81
C ARG A 885 -8.34 -11.45 -21.54
N SER A 886 -7.70 -10.49 -22.22
CA SER A 886 -6.37 -10.69 -22.81
C SER A 886 -5.29 -10.55 -21.74
N THR A 887 -4.40 -11.54 -21.62
CA THR A 887 -3.33 -11.54 -20.61
C THR A 887 -1.97 -11.13 -21.18
N SER A 888 -1.78 -11.20 -22.50
CA SER A 888 -0.56 -10.75 -23.19
C SER A 888 -0.45 -9.22 -23.27
N ALA A 889 -1.58 -8.53 -23.25
CA ALA A 889 -1.70 -7.07 -23.17
C ALA A 889 -3.03 -6.75 -22.49
N TYR A 890 -3.14 -5.58 -21.85
CA TYR A 890 -4.43 -5.14 -21.30
C TYR A 890 -5.45 -4.96 -22.44
N GLY A 891 -6.58 -5.65 -22.33
CA GLY A 891 -7.64 -5.68 -23.35
C GLY A 891 -8.54 -6.90 -23.21
N GLY A 892 -9.41 -7.12 -24.21
CA GLY A 892 -10.51 -8.09 -24.11
C GLY A 892 -11.65 -7.53 -23.27
N ASP A 893 -12.43 -8.42 -22.66
CA ASP A 893 -13.58 -8.04 -21.83
C ASP A 893 -13.15 -7.85 -20.35
N ASN A 894 -13.49 -6.71 -19.74
CA ASN A 894 -13.03 -6.28 -18.41
C ASN A 894 -14.17 -5.63 -17.61
N GLY A 895 -14.21 -5.84 -16.29
CA GLY A 895 -15.32 -5.43 -15.44
C GLY A 895 -16.61 -6.24 -15.61
N PRO A 896 -16.61 -7.60 -15.62
CA PRO A 896 -17.85 -8.37 -15.59
C PRO A 896 -18.79 -7.99 -14.44
N GLU A 897 -19.94 -7.43 -14.76
CA GLU A 897 -20.90 -6.93 -13.78
C GLU A 897 -22.22 -7.69 -13.94
N GLY A 898 -23.11 -7.24 -14.81
CA GLY A 898 -24.36 -7.92 -15.12
C GLY A 898 -24.18 -9.23 -15.89
N ILE A 899 -24.98 -10.23 -15.54
CA ILE A 899 -24.97 -11.56 -16.17
C ILE A 899 -26.39 -12.09 -16.38
N THR A 900 -26.63 -12.71 -17.54
CA THR A 900 -27.91 -13.37 -17.82
C THR A 900 -27.72 -14.71 -18.52
N TYR A 901 -28.57 -15.68 -18.16
CA TYR A 901 -28.67 -16.97 -18.84
C TYR A 901 -29.87 -16.99 -19.79
N ILE A 902 -29.61 -17.43 -21.02
CA ILE A 902 -30.61 -17.60 -22.07
C ILE A 902 -30.74 -19.09 -22.36
N ALA A 903 -31.89 -19.66 -22.01
CA ALA A 903 -32.15 -21.09 -22.19
C ALA A 903 -32.24 -21.50 -23.68
N PRO A 904 -31.92 -22.76 -24.03
CA PRO A 904 -32.07 -23.30 -25.39
C PRO A 904 -33.43 -23.05 -26.05
N THR A 905 -34.51 -23.14 -25.27
CA THR A 905 -35.89 -22.92 -25.76
C THR A 905 -36.18 -21.46 -26.08
N ASN A 906 -35.32 -20.55 -25.60
CA ASN A 906 -35.44 -19.12 -25.77
C ASN A 906 -34.47 -18.60 -26.83
N THR A 907 -33.84 -19.47 -27.64
CA THR A 907 -32.99 -19.05 -28.76
C THR A 907 -33.43 -19.66 -30.08
N THR A 908 -33.12 -18.99 -31.18
CA THR A 908 -33.28 -19.52 -32.54
C THR A 908 -32.35 -20.71 -32.84
N THR A 909 -31.23 -20.79 -32.11
CA THR A 909 -30.18 -21.80 -32.33
C THR A 909 -30.45 -23.12 -31.62
N GLY A 910 -31.39 -23.15 -30.66
CA GLY A 910 -31.62 -24.33 -29.81
C GLY A 910 -30.49 -24.60 -28.81
N LYS A 911 -29.64 -23.60 -28.54
CA LYS A 911 -28.51 -23.67 -27.59
C LYS A 911 -28.68 -22.67 -26.45
N GLY A 912 -28.09 -22.99 -25.30
CA GLY A 912 -28.07 -22.10 -24.14
C GLY A 912 -26.86 -21.18 -24.15
N TYR A 913 -27.02 -19.96 -23.64
CA TYR A 913 -25.94 -18.96 -23.58
C TYR A 913 -25.88 -18.25 -22.24
N ILE A 914 -24.68 -17.85 -21.85
CA ILE A 914 -24.42 -16.84 -20.83
C ILE A 914 -23.97 -15.58 -21.55
N ILE A 915 -24.63 -14.46 -21.27
CA ILE A 915 -24.21 -13.13 -21.72
C ILE A 915 -23.77 -12.36 -20.48
N VAL A 916 -22.59 -11.76 -20.57
CA VAL A 916 -22.00 -10.95 -19.50
C VAL A 916 -21.79 -9.54 -20.03
N ALA A 917 -22.31 -8.55 -19.31
CA ALA A 917 -22.03 -7.14 -19.50
C ALA A 917 -20.71 -6.81 -18.79
N ASN A 918 -19.78 -6.19 -19.51
CA ASN A 918 -18.45 -5.87 -19.03
C ASN A 918 -18.31 -4.35 -18.98
N GLU A 919 -18.45 -3.78 -17.80
CA GLU A 919 -18.58 -2.35 -17.56
C GLU A 919 -17.41 -1.56 -18.15
N ILE A 920 -16.19 -1.91 -17.73
CA ILE A 920 -14.97 -1.17 -18.06
C ILE A 920 -14.62 -1.25 -19.54
N SER A 921 -14.84 -2.42 -20.18
CA SER A 921 -14.62 -2.53 -21.63
C SER A 921 -15.79 -2.04 -22.47
N GLY A 922 -16.97 -1.82 -21.89
CA GLY A 922 -18.19 -1.46 -22.62
C GLY A 922 -18.67 -2.55 -23.56
N THR A 923 -18.44 -3.83 -23.22
CA THR A 923 -18.69 -4.97 -24.12
C THR A 923 -19.62 -6.02 -23.54
N LEU A 924 -20.39 -6.66 -24.42
CA LEU A 924 -21.10 -7.90 -24.13
C LEU A 924 -20.25 -9.09 -24.55
N SER A 925 -19.87 -9.93 -23.59
CA SER A 925 -19.21 -11.22 -23.88
C SER A 925 -20.23 -12.35 -23.89
N THR A 926 -20.17 -13.21 -24.89
CA THR A 926 -21.11 -14.31 -25.12
C THR A 926 -20.42 -15.66 -24.97
N TYR A 927 -21.00 -16.55 -24.16
CA TYR A 927 -20.54 -17.92 -23.98
C TYR A 927 -21.67 -18.90 -24.30
N GLU A 928 -21.43 -19.88 -25.17
CA GLU A 928 -22.30 -21.04 -25.34
C GLU A 928 -22.14 -21.97 -24.14
N VAL A 929 -23.26 -22.42 -23.55
CA VAL A 929 -23.26 -23.41 -22.49
C VAL A 929 -23.33 -24.81 -23.11
N ALA A 930 -22.20 -25.50 -23.13
CA ALA A 930 -22.08 -26.85 -23.67
C ALA A 930 -22.19 -27.90 -22.57
N THR A 931 -22.94 -28.97 -22.84
CA THR A 931 -22.92 -30.21 -22.07
C THR A 931 -22.03 -31.22 -22.80
N PRO A 932 -20.85 -31.58 -22.26
CA PRO A 932 -19.99 -32.55 -22.94
C PRO A 932 -20.73 -33.87 -23.16
N ILE A 933 -20.54 -34.49 -24.34
CA ILE A 933 -21.02 -35.86 -24.59
C ILE A 933 -20.11 -36.80 -23.80
N THR A 934 -20.45 -37.09 -22.55
CA THR A 934 -19.66 -38.03 -21.76
C THR A 934 -19.96 -39.46 -22.23
N LEU A 935 -19.09 -40.02 -23.10
CA LEU A 935 -18.93 -41.47 -23.24
C LEU A 935 -18.39 -41.99 -21.90
N GLY A 936 -19.28 -42.43 -21.02
CA GLY A 936 -18.93 -42.85 -19.67
C GLY A 936 -17.87 -43.95 -19.65
N THR A 937 -16.68 -43.64 -19.12
CA THR A 937 -15.73 -44.60 -18.51
C THR A 937 -14.73 -43.94 -17.54
N GLY A 938 -14.92 -42.70 -17.10
CA GLY A 938 -14.06 -42.09 -16.06
C GLY A 938 -14.79 -42.10 -14.72
N GLU A 939 -14.26 -42.81 -13.73
CA GLU A 939 -14.71 -42.72 -12.34
C GLU A 939 -14.93 -41.25 -11.97
N VAL A 940 -16.17 -40.94 -11.56
CA VAL A 940 -16.41 -39.78 -10.72
C VAL A 940 -15.55 -40.04 -9.48
N LYS A 941 -14.39 -39.39 -9.39
CA LYS A 941 -13.78 -39.16 -8.08
C LYS A 941 -14.75 -38.24 -7.36
N THR A 942 -15.74 -38.86 -6.71
CA THR A 942 -16.53 -38.18 -5.69
C THR A 942 -15.51 -37.71 -4.68
N GLU A 943 -15.23 -36.41 -4.64
CA GLU A 943 -14.54 -35.82 -3.48
C GLU A 943 -15.28 -36.40 -2.26
N LYS A 944 -14.53 -37.09 -1.39
CA LYS A 944 -15.11 -37.65 -0.17
C LYS A 944 -15.71 -36.47 0.58
N ALA A 945 -17.03 -36.48 0.78
CA ALA A 945 -17.72 -35.39 1.46
C ALA A 945 -17.04 -35.09 2.80
N THR A 946 -16.54 -33.87 2.98
CA THR A 946 -15.90 -33.45 4.22
C THR A 946 -16.94 -33.57 5.34
N PHE A 947 -16.67 -34.37 6.37
CA PHE A 947 -17.56 -34.45 7.54
C PHE A 947 -17.57 -33.11 8.27
N THR A 948 -18.70 -32.42 8.38
CA THR A 948 -18.81 -31.12 9.08
C THR A 948 -19.76 -31.21 10.27
N VAL A 949 -19.52 -30.34 11.26
CA VAL A 949 -20.30 -30.22 12.48
C VAL A 949 -20.87 -28.81 12.61
N PHE A 950 -22.17 -28.66 12.87
CA PHE A 950 -22.84 -27.36 12.96
C PHE A 950 -24.02 -27.37 13.94
N PRO A 951 -24.36 -26.26 14.62
CA PRO A 951 -23.55 -25.07 14.73
C PRO A 951 -22.26 -25.40 15.47
N ASN A 952 -21.17 -24.75 15.10
CA ASN A 952 -19.90 -24.86 15.79
C ASN A 952 -19.19 -23.52 15.69
N PRO A 953 -19.18 -22.72 16.76
CA PRO A 953 -19.54 -23.05 18.15
C PRO A 953 -21.03 -23.31 18.39
N VAL A 954 -21.33 -24.19 19.34
CA VAL A 954 -22.69 -24.53 19.82
C VAL A 954 -22.88 -24.06 21.26
N THR A 955 -24.03 -23.44 21.58
CA THR A 955 -24.37 -23.11 22.98
C THR A 955 -24.63 -24.38 23.77
N LYS A 956 -24.10 -24.47 25.00
CA LYS A 956 -24.34 -25.61 25.89
C LYS A 956 -25.84 -25.90 26.03
N GLY A 957 -26.21 -27.15 25.79
CA GLY A 957 -27.61 -27.62 25.83
C GLY A 957 -28.31 -27.63 24.47
N ASN A 958 -27.73 -27.00 23.45
CA ASN A 958 -28.19 -27.13 22.07
C ASN A 958 -27.57 -28.36 21.40
N THR A 959 -28.27 -28.88 20.39
CA THR A 959 -27.80 -30.00 19.58
C THR A 959 -26.77 -29.52 18.56
N LEU A 960 -25.67 -30.25 18.46
CA LEU A 960 -24.72 -30.14 17.37
C LEU A 960 -25.06 -31.21 16.33
N TYR A 961 -25.05 -30.86 15.05
CA TYR A 961 -25.48 -31.67 13.92
C TYR A 961 -24.31 -32.02 13.02
N PHE A 962 -24.42 -33.11 12.29
CA PHE A 962 -23.50 -33.54 11.25
C PHE A 962 -24.14 -33.33 9.88
N ASN A 963 -23.34 -33.02 8.86
CA ASN A 963 -23.84 -32.93 7.48
C ASN A 963 -24.21 -34.29 6.86
N ARG A 964 -23.79 -35.38 7.49
CA ARG A 964 -24.11 -36.77 7.13
C ARG A 964 -24.05 -37.68 8.35
N ALA A 965 -24.72 -38.83 8.28
CA ALA A 965 -24.68 -39.80 9.37
C ALA A 965 -23.28 -40.42 9.46
N GLN A 966 -22.68 -40.44 10.65
CA GLN A 966 -21.32 -40.92 10.86
C GLN A 966 -21.14 -41.56 12.24
N ASP A 967 -20.25 -42.55 12.34
CA ASP A 967 -19.75 -43.01 13.63
C ASP A 967 -18.73 -41.98 14.17
N TYR A 968 -18.87 -41.58 15.42
CA TYR A 968 -17.96 -40.60 16.03
C TYR A 968 -17.44 -41.02 17.41
N GLU A 969 -16.28 -40.50 17.78
CA GLU A 969 -15.69 -40.49 19.11
C GLU A 969 -15.43 -39.03 19.52
N LEU A 970 -15.90 -38.60 20.69
CA LEU A 970 -15.76 -37.24 21.21
C LEU A 970 -14.68 -37.23 22.30
N PHE A 971 -13.74 -36.29 22.23
CA PHE A 971 -12.63 -36.12 23.17
C PHE A 971 -12.61 -34.71 23.76
N ASP A 972 -12.13 -34.56 25.00
CA ASP A 972 -11.66 -33.25 25.48
C ASP A 972 -10.24 -32.94 24.98
N MET A 973 -9.77 -31.72 25.20
CA MET A 973 -8.44 -31.27 24.79
C MET A 973 -7.27 -31.97 25.51
N SER A 974 -7.52 -32.75 26.57
CA SER A 974 -6.49 -33.61 27.19
C SER A 974 -6.36 -34.96 26.50
N GLY A 975 -7.16 -35.22 25.46
CA GLY A 975 -7.23 -36.51 24.76
C GLY A 975 -8.11 -37.54 25.47
N LYS A 976 -8.86 -37.16 26.51
CA LYS A 976 -9.77 -38.08 27.20
C LYS A 976 -11.07 -38.21 26.41
N MET A 977 -11.44 -39.44 26.08
CA MET A 977 -12.70 -39.76 25.40
C MET A 977 -13.90 -39.52 26.33
N LEU A 978 -14.89 -38.77 25.86
CA LEU A 978 -16.11 -38.39 26.58
C LEU A 978 -17.34 -39.13 26.11
N GLY A 979 -17.37 -39.58 24.86
CA GLY A 979 -18.50 -40.31 24.28
C GLY A 979 -18.21 -40.84 22.89
N LYS A 980 -19.06 -41.75 22.41
CA LYS A 980 -19.04 -42.23 21.03
C LYS A 980 -20.42 -42.74 20.63
N GLU A 981 -20.75 -42.63 19.37
CA GLU A 981 -22.01 -43.13 18.81
C GLU A 981 -21.82 -43.61 17.38
N LYS A 982 -22.69 -44.51 16.92
CA LYS A 982 -22.68 -45.04 15.56
C LYS A 982 -23.81 -44.47 14.74
N ASN A 983 -23.56 -44.21 13.46
CA ASN A 983 -24.55 -43.69 12.52
C ASN A 983 -25.30 -42.46 13.07
N ALA A 984 -24.58 -41.59 13.79
CA ALA A 984 -25.16 -40.44 14.43
C ALA A 984 -25.24 -39.28 13.45
N LEU A 985 -26.27 -38.46 13.60
CA LEU A 985 -26.40 -37.17 12.90
C LEU A 985 -26.19 -35.99 13.84
N THR A 986 -25.97 -36.25 15.13
CA THR A 986 -25.97 -35.21 16.16
C THR A 986 -25.12 -35.58 17.38
N ILE A 987 -24.73 -34.57 18.16
CA ILE A 987 -24.18 -34.68 19.51
C ILE A 987 -25.02 -33.81 20.47
N ASP A 988 -25.50 -34.40 21.56
CA ASP A 988 -26.12 -33.68 22.68
C ASP A 988 -25.04 -33.02 23.55
N THR A 989 -25.02 -31.69 23.58
CA THR A 989 -24.03 -30.92 24.34
C THR A 989 -24.45 -30.60 25.78
N SER A 990 -25.64 -30.99 26.22
CA SER A 990 -26.17 -30.66 27.56
C SER A 990 -25.27 -31.14 28.71
N LYS A 991 -24.53 -32.23 28.49
CA LYS A 991 -23.61 -32.85 29.46
C LYS A 991 -22.16 -32.36 29.33
N LEU A 992 -21.86 -31.54 28.34
CA LEU A 992 -20.53 -30.98 28.14
C LEU A 992 -20.37 -29.70 28.98
N SER A 993 -19.15 -29.46 29.45
CA SER A 993 -18.78 -28.16 30.00
C SER A 993 -18.56 -27.18 28.85
N THR A 994 -18.53 -25.89 29.15
CA THR A 994 -18.07 -24.92 28.17
C THR A 994 -16.58 -25.16 27.90
N GLY A 995 -16.18 -25.19 26.64
CA GLY A 995 -14.83 -25.58 26.25
C GLY A 995 -14.71 -26.12 24.83
N VAL A 996 -13.50 -26.58 24.50
CA VAL A 996 -13.17 -27.16 23.19
C VAL A 996 -13.13 -28.68 23.30
N TYR A 997 -13.63 -29.35 22.27
CA TYR A 997 -13.71 -30.79 22.13
C TYR A 997 -13.25 -31.19 20.73
N LEU A 998 -12.93 -32.47 20.53
CA LEU A 998 -12.62 -33.04 19.22
C LEU A 998 -13.60 -34.17 18.92
N VAL A 999 -14.23 -34.12 17.75
CA VAL A 999 -15.06 -35.20 17.19
C VAL A 999 -14.24 -35.91 16.15
N LYS A 1000 -13.84 -37.15 16.42
CA LYS A 1000 -13.14 -38.02 15.48
C LYS A 1000 -14.13 -39.00 14.86
N THR A 1001 -14.19 -39.08 13.54
CA THR A 1001 -15.05 -40.04 12.84
C THR A 1001 -14.36 -41.38 12.66
N SER A 1002 -15.14 -42.44 12.44
CA SER A 1002 -14.61 -43.75 12.02
C SER A 1002 -13.84 -43.72 10.70
N GLU A 1003 -14.04 -42.68 9.89
CA GLU A 1003 -13.34 -42.45 8.61
C GLU A 1003 -12.02 -41.70 8.78
N GLY A 1004 -11.70 -41.25 10.00
CA GLY A 1004 -10.45 -40.55 10.32
C GLY A 1004 -10.58 -39.03 10.38
N ASP A 1005 -11.72 -38.45 10.00
CA ASP A 1005 -11.92 -37.00 10.09
C ASP A 1005 -11.90 -36.55 11.55
N VAL A 1006 -11.22 -35.45 11.85
CA VAL A 1006 -11.26 -34.82 13.18
C VAL A 1006 -11.83 -33.42 13.06
N LYS A 1007 -12.91 -33.13 13.79
CA LYS A 1007 -13.53 -31.80 13.86
C LYS A 1007 -13.46 -31.24 15.26
N ARG A 1008 -12.86 -30.07 15.38
CA ARG A 1008 -12.88 -29.27 16.60
C ARG A 1008 -14.29 -28.77 16.85
N VAL A 1009 -14.85 -29.03 18.02
CA VAL A 1009 -16.17 -28.57 18.48
C VAL A 1009 -15.98 -27.60 19.64
N ILE A 1010 -16.64 -26.46 19.60
CA ILE A 1010 -16.62 -25.46 20.67
C ILE A 1010 -18.00 -25.41 21.32
N VAL A 1011 -18.08 -25.76 22.60
CA VAL A 1011 -19.30 -25.60 23.41
C VAL A 1011 -19.17 -24.30 24.21
N LYS A 1012 -20.07 -23.35 23.97
CA LYS A 1012 -20.09 -22.03 24.62
C LYS A 1012 -21.08 -21.95 25.77
#